data_AF-A0A349EVB0-F1
#
_entry.id   AF-A0A349EVB0-F1
#
_cell.length_a   1.000
_cell.length_b   1.000
_cell.length_c   1.000
_cell.angle_alpha   90.00
_cell.angle_beta   90.00
_cell.angle_gamma   90.00
#
_symmetry.space_group_name_H-M   'P 1'
#
loop_
_entity.id
_entity.type
_entity.pdbx_description
1 polymer ?
#
loop_
_entity_poly.entity_id
_entity_poly.type
_entity_poly.pdbx_seq_one_letter_code
_entity_poly.pdbx_strand_id
1 'polypeptide(L)'
;MKHLLKYIFLGLAVSFLAGCGDSGSKKWRLDNKELTADEVANLKIAIAFRDEIIQKNEWAKLNGDFWSDILVFFPEEAKRCRELKGFEKFDGSNWANLLAEEPRFEKDCEKNRGWEAIPPKDWIKLLKKQPNYLSKAKQLNAFERFTAENWRDVISSKDVLLLKECDASNGWKTLKANDWVVLLKNKAIDENLAEKHNAFATLSLSDWIALISSDKKYIDLAKKHNVYSKLDNATWAKLISKNSTFSEIAEKEGVFEKFTPNEWNMLFISNPEFAAVAKKSKALEKYSKTELIKLYVLQPKLRNEIFALNKINLDFAKQIEILHRKATSGETLNAEQFTVLSSVFPEFLDSISENSFSSYGVEDWKIALGKSPSFFKKISEKYAYLVPWKNLSFADWCEILDTNPDLAGTFKNNVKISELSVADITKAITNACFKGYYTLDTLDLWSQFTPDQYFGLLSNQGGMAAMIGLMENLGGVNINSVEDMQTAMYNFKQKEKRAANRALLNGDMSGYEELFPKPKREPKNYDDKFIISKAKQNGVFPKLTEGQWAVIFQHLSDKKDEKQNLLIKEYFSLEKQFPSITQKLVGSNNFLVISENKLWNKLSAKQWNDFIYKVSKDFETRCYGNKDAESENLKQFQEIISHFDALNIIEKLDEKEILSCLISCVKVLTSSRLNKVHSAEIIDIKNKTFWNKFSKEIWMGYFSERDEFDIFCEEKANVKNWDKNDSLNFVEMCFKHQKNRRPEYRQVRRDFREFIKTKLNTLTELEKTKIEKIFKALDKDEKFPDDFNMHSLQKELECKKCGHTLVKRKDYGPCNHIWIYSNTDAKNRSQKDGSKNSTTANRKTYEYRNTTSTNRKSSDTQSETIKTKSIGDLERDANKSIRDLMRGANSTIF
;
A
#
# COMPACT_ATOMS: atom_id res chain seq x y z
N MET A 1 16.11 -70.30 -54.38
CA MET A 1 14.83 -69.55 -54.39
C MET A 1 13.64 -70.36 -54.95
N LYS A 2 13.68 -70.91 -56.18
CA LYS A 2 12.54 -71.70 -56.73
C LYS A 2 12.14 -72.94 -55.90
N HIS A 3 13.09 -73.66 -55.32
CA HIS A 3 12.79 -74.79 -54.42
C HIS A 3 12.13 -74.31 -53.12
N LEU A 4 12.72 -73.31 -52.43
CA LEU A 4 12.18 -72.74 -51.19
C LEU A 4 10.74 -72.20 -51.36
N LEU A 5 10.44 -71.52 -52.48
CA LEU A 5 9.09 -71.03 -52.77
C LEU A 5 8.06 -72.18 -52.88
N LYS A 6 8.41 -73.28 -53.54
CA LYS A 6 7.52 -74.44 -53.70
C LYS A 6 7.24 -75.15 -52.36
N TYR A 7 8.26 -75.30 -51.54
CA TYR A 7 8.15 -75.83 -50.18
C TYR A 7 7.27 -74.94 -49.29
N ILE A 8 7.35 -73.61 -49.44
CA ILE A 8 6.45 -72.65 -48.79
C ILE A 8 5.00 -72.78 -49.30
N PHE A 9 4.81 -73.02 -50.60
CA PHE A 9 3.47 -73.23 -51.18
C PHE A 9 2.77 -74.51 -50.68
N LEU A 10 3.52 -75.58 -50.38
CA LEU A 10 2.96 -76.80 -49.77
C LEU A 10 2.49 -76.55 -48.33
N GLY A 11 3.32 -75.86 -47.53
CA GLY A 11 2.95 -75.49 -46.16
C GLY A 11 1.74 -74.54 -46.12
N LEU A 12 1.61 -73.64 -47.11
CA LEU A 12 0.41 -72.81 -47.29
C LEU A 12 -0.83 -73.61 -47.70
N ALA A 13 -0.68 -74.63 -48.56
CA ALA A 13 -1.77 -75.52 -48.97
C ALA A 13 -2.33 -76.33 -47.79
N VAL A 14 -1.47 -76.83 -46.89
CA VAL A 14 -1.92 -77.50 -45.64
C VAL A 14 -2.62 -76.54 -44.69
N SER A 15 -2.12 -75.32 -44.58
CA SER A 15 -2.67 -74.29 -43.70
C SER A 15 -4.10 -73.87 -44.10
N PHE A 16 -4.42 -73.86 -45.40
CA PHE A 16 -5.75 -73.53 -45.92
C PHE A 16 -6.77 -74.67 -45.81
N LEU A 17 -6.30 -75.92 -45.73
CA LEU A 17 -7.14 -77.13 -45.78
C LEU A 17 -7.48 -77.73 -44.42
N ALA A 18 -6.80 -77.27 -43.37
CA ALA A 18 -6.98 -77.69 -41.99
C ALA A 18 -8.25 -77.06 -41.37
N GLY A 19 -9.44 -77.33 -41.93
CA GLY A 19 -10.68 -76.72 -41.44
C GLY A 19 -12.01 -77.44 -41.69
N CYS A 20 -12.11 -78.41 -42.61
CA CYS A 20 -13.42 -78.95 -43.01
C CYS A 20 -13.45 -80.48 -43.08
N GLY A 21 -14.19 -81.16 -42.20
CA GLY A 21 -14.79 -82.48 -42.49
C GLY A 21 -14.01 -83.74 -42.10
N ASP A 22 -14.80 -84.80 -41.82
CA ASP A 22 -14.45 -86.13 -41.28
C ASP A 22 -13.14 -86.74 -41.82
N SER A 23 -12.30 -87.20 -40.89
CA SER A 23 -11.02 -87.84 -41.18
C SER A 23 -11.22 -89.25 -41.75
N GLY A 24 -11.21 -89.34 -43.07
CA GLY A 24 -11.15 -90.60 -43.81
C GLY A 24 -10.26 -90.45 -45.03
N SER A 25 -9.52 -91.50 -45.40
CA SER A 25 -8.60 -91.57 -46.56
C SER A 25 -9.26 -91.40 -47.94
N LYS A 26 -10.48 -90.86 -47.98
CA LYS A 26 -11.22 -90.47 -49.17
C LYS A 26 -11.36 -88.95 -49.32
N LYS A 27 -11.04 -88.16 -48.28
CA LYS A 27 -11.16 -86.70 -48.28
C LYS A 27 -10.30 -86.05 -49.37
N TRP A 28 -9.03 -86.44 -49.46
CA TRP A 28 -8.04 -85.83 -50.37
C TRP A 28 -7.87 -86.61 -51.68
N ARG A 29 -8.94 -86.71 -52.47
CA ARG A 29 -8.87 -87.24 -53.84
C ARG A 29 -9.45 -86.25 -54.83
N LEU A 30 -8.84 -86.12 -56.00
CA LEU A 30 -9.32 -85.19 -57.04
C LEU A 30 -10.72 -85.54 -57.57
N ASP A 31 -11.17 -86.78 -57.39
CA ASP A 31 -12.50 -87.25 -57.75
C ASP A 31 -13.55 -87.04 -56.63
N ASN A 32 -13.15 -86.53 -55.46
CA ASN A 32 -14.07 -86.15 -54.39
C ASN A 32 -14.82 -84.87 -54.77
N LYS A 33 -16.12 -85.02 -55.07
CA LYS A 33 -17.02 -83.91 -55.48
C LYS A 33 -17.34 -82.93 -54.35
N GLU A 34 -16.97 -83.25 -53.12
CA GLU A 34 -17.22 -82.41 -51.93
C GLU A 34 -16.10 -81.39 -51.69
N LEU A 35 -15.01 -81.43 -52.48
CA LEU A 35 -13.92 -80.46 -52.36
C LEU A 35 -14.28 -79.11 -52.99
N THR A 36 -13.96 -78.02 -52.29
CA THR A 36 -14.08 -76.67 -52.88
C THR A 36 -13.00 -76.41 -53.94
N ALA A 37 -13.19 -75.39 -54.77
CA ALA A 37 -12.22 -75.05 -55.83
C ALA A 37 -10.80 -74.78 -55.28
N ASP A 38 -10.69 -74.14 -54.12
CA ASP A 38 -9.42 -73.88 -53.45
C ASP A 38 -8.80 -75.15 -52.88
N GLU A 39 -9.63 -76.04 -52.34
CA GLU A 39 -9.17 -77.34 -51.83
C GLU A 39 -8.64 -78.23 -52.96
N VAL A 40 -9.32 -78.23 -54.10
CA VAL A 40 -8.87 -78.92 -55.32
C VAL A 40 -7.56 -78.32 -55.83
N ALA A 41 -7.41 -76.99 -55.84
CA ALA A 41 -6.17 -76.34 -56.28
C ALA A 41 -4.98 -76.69 -55.37
N ASN A 42 -5.18 -76.65 -54.05
CA ASN A 42 -4.19 -77.01 -53.05
C ASN A 42 -3.83 -78.51 -53.11
N LEU A 43 -4.81 -79.40 -53.29
CA LEU A 43 -4.57 -80.82 -53.48
C LEU A 43 -3.76 -81.10 -54.76
N LYS A 44 -4.03 -80.40 -55.87
CA LYS A 44 -3.21 -80.51 -57.10
C LYS A 44 -1.76 -80.10 -56.87
N ILE A 45 -1.52 -79.05 -56.08
CA ILE A 45 -0.16 -78.61 -55.71
C ILE A 45 0.52 -79.69 -54.86
N ALA A 46 -0.18 -80.26 -53.88
CA ALA A 46 0.35 -81.33 -53.04
C ALA A 46 0.69 -82.60 -53.84
N ILE A 47 -0.17 -83.00 -54.79
CA ILE A 47 0.10 -84.12 -55.70
C ILE A 47 1.34 -83.84 -56.55
N ALA A 48 1.41 -82.67 -57.20
CA ALA A 48 2.56 -82.32 -58.05
C ALA A 48 3.88 -82.29 -57.25
N PHE A 49 3.83 -81.84 -56.00
CA PHE A 49 4.98 -81.85 -55.12
C PHE A 49 5.41 -83.26 -54.70
N ARG A 50 4.46 -84.11 -54.30
CA ARG A 50 4.72 -85.54 -54.02
C ARG A 50 5.35 -86.22 -55.23
N ASP A 51 4.79 -86.01 -56.42
CA ASP A 51 5.28 -86.61 -57.66
C ASP A 51 6.68 -86.10 -58.04
N GLU A 52 7.00 -84.83 -57.78
CA GLU A 52 8.35 -84.28 -57.95
C GLU A 52 9.36 -84.95 -57.00
N ILE A 53 8.99 -85.19 -55.73
CA ILE A 53 9.83 -85.92 -54.77
C ILE A 53 10.07 -87.35 -55.23
N ILE A 54 9.03 -88.02 -55.76
CA ILE A 54 9.14 -89.37 -56.35
C ILE A 54 10.10 -89.35 -57.53
N GLN A 55 9.90 -88.44 -58.48
CA GLN A 55 10.69 -88.36 -59.71
C GLN A 55 12.18 -88.10 -59.42
N LYS A 56 12.48 -87.28 -58.42
CA LYS A 56 13.85 -86.89 -58.06
C LYS A 56 14.46 -87.74 -56.94
N ASN A 57 13.70 -88.69 -56.38
CA ASN A 57 14.07 -89.52 -55.23
C ASN A 57 14.61 -88.70 -54.04
N GLU A 58 13.96 -87.57 -53.72
CA GLU A 58 14.44 -86.63 -52.70
C GLU A 58 13.85 -86.84 -51.30
N TRP A 59 13.20 -87.98 -51.05
CA TRP A 59 12.52 -88.31 -49.79
C TRP A 59 13.39 -88.13 -48.54
N ALA A 60 14.68 -88.46 -48.62
CA ALA A 60 15.62 -88.32 -47.51
C ALA A 60 15.87 -86.86 -47.09
N LYS A 61 15.61 -85.89 -47.98
CA LYS A 61 15.83 -84.45 -47.75
C LYS A 61 14.65 -83.75 -47.04
N LEU A 62 13.51 -84.42 -46.90
CA LEU A 62 12.34 -83.86 -46.23
C LEU A 62 12.60 -83.70 -44.72
N ASN A 63 12.15 -82.57 -44.16
CA ASN A 63 12.10 -82.32 -42.71
C ASN A 63 10.77 -82.83 -42.13
N GLY A 64 10.58 -82.69 -40.82
CA GLY A 64 9.36 -83.13 -40.13
C GLY A 64 8.08 -82.46 -40.66
N ASP A 65 8.10 -81.15 -40.92
CA ASP A 65 6.97 -80.41 -41.48
C ASP A 65 6.50 -81.00 -42.83
N PHE A 66 7.41 -81.18 -43.80
CA PHE A 66 7.02 -81.71 -45.11
C PHE A 66 6.56 -83.16 -45.04
N TRP A 67 7.15 -83.95 -44.15
CA TRP A 67 6.65 -85.31 -43.94
C TRP A 67 5.26 -85.30 -43.32
N SER A 68 4.99 -84.44 -42.33
CA SER A 68 3.65 -84.27 -41.74
C SER A 68 2.64 -83.89 -42.80
N ASP A 69 2.94 -82.86 -43.60
CA ASP A 69 2.08 -82.35 -44.68
C ASP A 69 1.76 -83.42 -45.73
N ILE A 70 2.78 -84.17 -46.19
CA ILE A 70 2.59 -85.27 -47.14
C ILE A 70 1.69 -86.36 -46.53
N LEU A 71 1.90 -86.73 -45.27
CA LEU A 71 1.12 -87.81 -44.65
C LEU A 71 -0.33 -87.42 -44.35
N VAL A 72 -0.62 -86.12 -44.19
CA VAL A 72 -2.00 -85.62 -44.11
C VAL A 72 -2.74 -85.82 -45.44
N PHE A 73 -2.09 -85.55 -46.58
CA PHE A 73 -2.73 -85.72 -47.90
C PHE A 73 -2.66 -87.14 -48.45
N PHE A 74 -1.57 -87.84 -48.19
CA PHE A 74 -1.21 -89.13 -48.76
C PHE A 74 -0.81 -90.10 -47.65
N PRO A 75 -1.76 -90.56 -46.81
CA PRO A 75 -1.46 -91.44 -45.70
C PRO A 75 -0.84 -92.79 -46.13
N GLU A 76 -0.98 -93.18 -47.40
CA GLU A 76 -0.30 -94.35 -47.98
C GLU A 76 1.23 -94.24 -48.00
N GLU A 77 1.79 -93.03 -48.02
CA GLU A 77 3.24 -92.78 -47.98
C GLU A 77 3.87 -93.07 -46.61
N ALA A 78 3.05 -93.43 -45.61
CA ALA A 78 3.49 -93.84 -44.29
C ALA A 78 4.48 -95.01 -44.33
N LYS A 79 4.32 -95.94 -45.27
CA LYS A 79 5.26 -97.06 -45.42
C LYS A 79 6.67 -96.54 -45.72
N ARG A 80 6.78 -95.61 -46.66
CA ARG A 80 8.03 -94.97 -47.07
C ARG A 80 8.58 -94.07 -45.96
N CYS A 81 7.72 -93.34 -45.25
CA CYS A 81 8.12 -92.57 -44.09
C CYS A 81 8.77 -93.45 -43.01
N ARG A 82 8.22 -94.64 -42.71
CA ARG A 82 8.83 -95.59 -41.76
C ARG A 82 10.17 -96.14 -42.25
N GLU A 83 10.25 -96.55 -43.52
CA GLU A 83 11.49 -97.08 -44.13
C GLU A 83 12.63 -96.05 -44.08
N LEU A 84 12.32 -94.77 -44.29
CA LEU A 84 13.29 -93.68 -44.33
C LEU A 84 13.44 -92.94 -42.99
N LYS A 85 12.88 -93.48 -41.90
CA LYS A 85 12.91 -92.86 -40.57
C LYS A 85 12.39 -91.42 -40.54
N GLY A 86 11.41 -91.10 -41.38
CA GLY A 86 10.82 -89.76 -41.48
C GLY A 86 10.14 -89.31 -40.18
N PHE A 87 9.50 -90.23 -39.45
CA PHE A 87 8.90 -89.95 -38.14
C PHE A 87 9.91 -89.53 -37.06
N GLU A 88 11.18 -89.94 -37.16
CA GLU A 88 12.24 -89.49 -36.24
C GLU A 88 12.57 -88.00 -36.41
N LYS A 89 12.11 -87.39 -37.52
CA LYS A 89 12.30 -85.95 -37.83
C LYS A 89 11.16 -85.06 -37.34
N PHE A 90 10.10 -85.65 -36.79
CA PHE A 90 8.93 -84.90 -36.32
C PHE A 90 9.24 -84.25 -34.98
N ASP A 91 8.88 -82.98 -34.86
CA ASP A 91 8.70 -82.37 -33.55
C ASP A 91 7.24 -82.57 -33.05
N GLY A 92 6.95 -82.06 -31.84
CA GLY A 92 5.62 -82.15 -31.26
C GLY A 92 4.54 -81.44 -32.08
N SER A 93 4.87 -80.33 -32.74
CA SER A 93 3.94 -79.58 -33.58
C SER A 93 3.56 -80.38 -34.83
N ASN A 94 4.54 -81.07 -35.43
CA ASN A 94 4.32 -82.00 -36.53
C ASN A 94 3.39 -83.15 -36.13
N TRP A 95 3.64 -83.77 -34.98
CA TRP A 95 2.77 -84.83 -34.46
C TRP A 95 1.34 -84.33 -34.20
N ALA A 96 1.18 -83.17 -33.57
CA ALA A 96 -0.14 -82.60 -33.31
C ALA A 96 -0.90 -82.26 -34.59
N ASN A 97 -0.22 -81.69 -35.60
CA ASN A 97 -0.85 -81.40 -36.90
C ASN A 97 -1.28 -82.69 -37.61
N LEU A 98 -0.41 -83.70 -37.67
CA LEU A 98 -0.72 -84.98 -38.31
C LEU A 98 -1.88 -85.68 -37.62
N LEU A 99 -1.87 -85.76 -36.29
CA LEU A 99 -2.93 -86.45 -35.52
C LEU A 99 -4.26 -85.71 -35.54
N ALA A 100 -4.24 -84.38 -35.69
CA ALA A 100 -5.47 -83.59 -35.78
C ALA A 100 -6.26 -83.91 -37.05
N GLU A 101 -5.57 -84.21 -38.14
CA GLU A 101 -6.19 -84.52 -39.44
C GLU A 101 -6.31 -86.03 -39.70
N GLU A 102 -5.32 -86.82 -39.26
CA GLU A 102 -5.22 -88.26 -39.51
C GLU A 102 -4.96 -89.07 -38.22
N PRO A 103 -6.01 -89.33 -37.40
CA PRO A 103 -5.93 -90.10 -36.15
C PRO A 103 -5.31 -91.50 -36.29
N ARG A 104 -5.30 -92.08 -37.49
CA ARG A 104 -4.73 -93.41 -37.78
C ARG A 104 -3.24 -93.52 -37.40
N PHE A 105 -2.53 -92.40 -37.34
CA PHE A 105 -1.10 -92.35 -37.01
C PHE A 105 -0.80 -92.36 -35.50
N GLU A 106 -1.82 -92.50 -34.63
CA GLU A 106 -1.65 -92.56 -33.18
C GLU A 106 -0.61 -93.61 -32.73
N LYS A 107 -0.64 -94.82 -33.31
CA LYS A 107 0.33 -95.87 -32.97
C LYS A 107 1.76 -95.52 -33.36
N ASP A 108 1.94 -94.80 -34.47
CA ASP A 108 3.25 -94.30 -34.88
C ASP A 108 3.70 -93.16 -33.95
N CYS A 109 2.79 -92.28 -33.53
CA CYS A 109 3.08 -91.23 -32.56
C CYS A 109 3.54 -91.83 -31.21
N GLU A 110 2.84 -92.86 -30.71
CA GLU A 110 3.20 -93.57 -29.47
C GLU A 110 4.62 -94.18 -29.57
N LYS A 111 4.89 -94.89 -30.66
CA LYS A 111 6.19 -95.55 -30.88
C LYS A 111 7.35 -94.56 -30.90
N ASN A 112 7.11 -93.35 -31.41
CA ASN A 112 8.12 -92.30 -31.55
C ASN A 112 8.11 -91.28 -30.39
N ARG A 113 7.37 -91.54 -29.29
CA ARG A 113 7.23 -90.61 -28.15
C ARG A 113 6.78 -89.21 -28.59
N GLY A 114 5.93 -89.15 -29.60
CA GLY A 114 5.46 -87.91 -30.19
C GLY A 114 4.53 -87.15 -29.25
N TRP A 115 3.74 -87.87 -28.45
CA TRP A 115 2.77 -87.27 -27.52
C TRP A 115 3.43 -86.38 -26.46
N GLU A 116 4.56 -86.82 -25.88
CA GLU A 116 5.31 -86.07 -24.88
C GLU A 116 5.93 -84.80 -25.46
N ALA A 117 6.25 -84.82 -26.76
CA ALA A 117 6.85 -83.69 -27.47
C ALA A 117 5.84 -82.59 -27.82
N ILE A 118 4.53 -82.87 -27.86
CA ILE A 118 3.50 -81.90 -28.25
C ILE A 118 3.53 -80.69 -27.29
N PRO A 119 3.70 -79.45 -27.80
CA PRO A 119 3.69 -78.25 -26.97
C PRO A 119 2.26 -77.86 -26.55
N PRO A 120 2.09 -77.13 -25.42
CA PRO A 120 0.78 -76.75 -24.88
C PRO A 120 -0.21 -76.13 -25.88
N LYS A 121 0.28 -75.23 -26.75
CA LYS A 121 -0.56 -74.55 -27.74
C LYS A 121 -1.13 -75.51 -28.80
N ASP A 122 -0.36 -76.51 -29.19
CA ASP A 122 -0.77 -77.47 -30.21
C ASP A 122 -1.71 -78.53 -29.65
N TRP A 123 -1.61 -78.85 -28.35
CA TRP A 123 -2.63 -79.63 -27.66
C TRP A 123 -4.02 -78.98 -27.77
N ILE A 124 -4.13 -77.65 -27.66
CA ILE A 124 -5.41 -76.95 -27.80
C ILE A 124 -5.97 -77.15 -29.21
N LYS A 125 -5.13 -77.00 -30.24
CA LYS A 125 -5.54 -77.18 -31.65
C LYS A 125 -5.95 -78.63 -31.92
N LEU A 126 -5.17 -79.58 -31.42
CA LEU A 126 -5.43 -81.01 -31.55
C LEU A 126 -6.75 -81.40 -30.88
N LEU A 127 -6.97 -81.01 -29.64
CA LEU A 127 -8.16 -81.41 -28.87
C LEU A 127 -9.46 -80.80 -29.40
N LYS A 128 -9.41 -79.61 -30.02
CA LYS A 128 -10.57 -79.05 -30.73
C LYS A 128 -10.99 -79.90 -31.93
N LYS A 129 -10.02 -80.46 -32.65
CA LYS A 129 -10.26 -81.28 -33.84
C LYS A 129 -10.53 -82.75 -33.50
N GLN A 130 -9.88 -83.25 -32.45
CA GLN A 130 -9.93 -84.63 -32.02
C GLN A 130 -10.17 -84.72 -30.50
N PRO A 131 -11.41 -84.46 -30.03
CA PRO A 131 -11.74 -84.48 -28.59
C PRO A 131 -11.47 -85.83 -27.91
N ASN A 132 -11.43 -86.92 -28.68
CA ASN A 132 -11.16 -88.28 -28.22
C ASN A 132 -9.78 -88.41 -27.54
N TYR A 133 -8.83 -87.53 -27.88
CA TYR A 133 -7.50 -87.50 -27.27
C TYR A 133 -7.45 -86.76 -25.93
N LEU A 134 -8.59 -86.30 -25.39
CA LEU A 134 -8.65 -85.66 -24.08
C LEU A 134 -8.16 -86.60 -22.96
N SER A 135 -8.49 -87.89 -23.01
CA SER A 135 -8.01 -88.89 -22.04
C SER A 135 -6.49 -89.05 -22.11
N LYS A 136 -5.92 -89.03 -23.31
CA LYS A 136 -4.47 -89.10 -23.54
C LYS A 136 -3.77 -87.85 -23.01
N ALA A 137 -4.31 -86.67 -23.29
CA ALA A 137 -3.80 -85.39 -22.77
C ALA A 137 -3.77 -85.38 -21.22
N LYS A 138 -4.81 -85.93 -20.57
CA LYS A 138 -4.87 -86.08 -19.11
C LYS A 138 -3.82 -87.05 -18.58
N GLN A 139 -3.70 -88.22 -19.20
CA GLN A 139 -2.72 -89.24 -18.80
C GLN A 139 -1.28 -88.69 -18.81
N LEU A 140 -0.99 -87.79 -19.75
CA LEU A 140 0.31 -87.17 -19.92
C LEU A 140 0.48 -85.84 -19.18
N ASN A 141 -0.49 -85.45 -18.35
CA ASN A 141 -0.50 -84.18 -17.62
C ASN A 141 -0.26 -82.97 -18.54
N ALA A 142 -0.76 -83.01 -19.78
CA ALA A 142 -0.50 -81.96 -20.77
C ALA A 142 -0.96 -80.57 -20.29
N PHE A 143 -2.06 -80.53 -19.54
CA PHE A 143 -2.65 -79.30 -18.98
C PHE A 143 -1.80 -78.66 -17.87
N GLU A 144 -0.95 -79.42 -17.17
CA GLU A 144 -0.05 -78.86 -16.15
C GLU A 144 1.02 -77.95 -16.77
N ARG A 145 1.32 -78.16 -18.06
CA ARG A 145 2.27 -77.35 -18.84
C ARG A 145 1.62 -76.08 -19.42
N PHE A 146 0.30 -75.89 -19.26
CA PHE A 146 -0.39 -74.74 -19.82
C PHE A 146 -0.08 -73.48 -19.01
N THR A 147 0.34 -72.43 -19.72
CA THR A 147 0.50 -71.09 -19.16
C THR A 147 -0.83 -70.34 -19.13
N ALA A 148 -0.87 -69.16 -18.48
CA ALA A 148 -2.04 -68.28 -18.51
C ALA A 148 -2.48 -67.92 -19.94
N GLU A 149 -1.53 -67.74 -20.87
CA GLU A 149 -1.82 -67.48 -22.28
C GLU A 149 -2.53 -68.68 -22.94
N ASN A 150 -2.08 -69.90 -22.65
CA ASN A 150 -2.70 -71.11 -23.19
C ASN A 150 -4.13 -71.29 -22.66
N TRP A 151 -4.35 -71.03 -21.36
CA TRP A 151 -5.71 -71.05 -20.80
C TRP A 151 -6.58 -69.93 -21.37
N ARG A 152 -6.03 -68.74 -21.63
CA ARG A 152 -6.74 -67.65 -22.31
C ARG A 152 -7.19 -68.06 -23.72
N ASP A 153 -6.35 -68.76 -24.47
CA ASP A 153 -6.69 -69.31 -25.80
C ASP A 153 -7.80 -70.37 -25.72
N VAL A 154 -7.74 -71.25 -24.71
CA VAL A 154 -8.82 -72.22 -24.42
C VAL A 154 -10.12 -71.49 -24.16
N ILE A 155 -10.13 -70.52 -23.24
CA ILE A 155 -11.34 -69.80 -22.84
C ILE A 155 -11.91 -68.98 -24.00
N SER A 156 -11.05 -68.30 -24.76
CA SER A 156 -11.45 -67.50 -25.92
C SER A 156 -12.08 -68.33 -27.03
N SER A 157 -11.75 -69.63 -27.09
CA SER A 157 -12.33 -70.53 -28.08
C SER A 157 -13.76 -70.97 -27.79
N LYS A 158 -14.23 -70.80 -26.55
CA LYS A 158 -15.57 -71.20 -26.08
C LYS A 158 -15.90 -72.69 -26.27
N ASP A 159 -14.88 -73.53 -26.45
CA ASP A 159 -15.06 -74.98 -26.54
C ASP A 159 -15.50 -75.55 -25.18
N VAL A 160 -16.67 -76.20 -25.16
CA VAL A 160 -17.31 -76.68 -23.93
C VAL A 160 -16.48 -77.76 -23.23
N LEU A 161 -15.80 -78.62 -23.97
CA LEU A 161 -14.99 -79.70 -23.40
C LEU A 161 -13.71 -79.14 -22.78
N LEU A 162 -13.04 -78.22 -23.47
CA LEU A 162 -11.84 -77.59 -22.95
C LEU A 162 -12.12 -76.62 -21.79
N LEU A 163 -13.30 -75.99 -21.74
CA LEU A 163 -13.73 -75.18 -20.59
C LEU A 163 -13.97 -76.04 -19.34
N LYS A 164 -14.59 -77.21 -19.49
CA LYS A 164 -14.70 -78.18 -18.38
C LYS A 164 -13.34 -78.63 -17.88
N GLU A 165 -12.37 -78.74 -18.79
CA GLU A 165 -11.02 -79.07 -18.41
C GLU A 165 -10.29 -77.90 -17.73
N CYS A 166 -10.53 -76.67 -18.16
CA CYS A 166 -10.05 -75.47 -17.47
C CYS A 166 -10.56 -75.44 -16.00
N ASP A 167 -11.82 -75.82 -15.77
CA ASP A 167 -12.38 -76.01 -14.42
C ASP A 167 -11.62 -77.10 -13.64
N ALA A 168 -11.42 -78.27 -14.24
CA ALA A 168 -10.81 -79.43 -13.58
C ALA A 168 -9.31 -79.24 -13.28
N SER A 169 -8.58 -78.60 -14.20
CA SER A 169 -7.13 -78.40 -14.16
C SER A 169 -6.71 -77.08 -13.50
N ASN A 170 -7.63 -76.39 -12.82
CA ASN A 170 -7.37 -75.08 -12.18
C ASN A 170 -6.89 -73.98 -13.14
N GLY A 171 -7.24 -74.06 -14.42
CA GLY A 171 -6.79 -73.11 -15.45
C GLY A 171 -7.16 -71.66 -15.13
N TRP A 172 -8.35 -71.43 -14.56
CA TRP A 172 -8.79 -70.09 -14.12
C TRP A 172 -7.87 -69.44 -13.08
N LYS A 173 -7.22 -70.22 -12.21
CA LYS A 173 -6.31 -69.69 -11.17
C LYS A 173 -4.99 -69.17 -11.76
N THR A 174 -4.67 -69.53 -13.00
CA THR A 174 -3.47 -69.05 -13.69
C THR A 174 -3.63 -67.63 -14.24
N LEU A 175 -4.88 -67.18 -14.42
CA LEU A 175 -5.19 -65.89 -15.00
C LEU A 175 -4.93 -64.74 -14.03
N LYS A 176 -4.32 -63.67 -14.54
CA LYS A 176 -4.09 -62.42 -13.81
C LYS A 176 -5.16 -61.38 -14.19
N ALA A 177 -5.19 -60.26 -13.47
CA ALA A 177 -6.16 -59.18 -13.70
C ALA A 177 -6.28 -58.76 -15.18
N ASN A 178 -5.14 -58.58 -15.87
CA ASN A 178 -5.13 -58.21 -17.28
C ASN A 178 -5.75 -59.29 -18.19
N ASP A 179 -5.58 -60.58 -17.89
CA ASP A 179 -6.22 -61.67 -18.63
C ASP A 179 -7.75 -61.54 -18.56
N TRP A 180 -8.28 -61.34 -17.35
CA TRP A 180 -9.70 -61.18 -17.10
C TRP A 180 -10.28 -59.96 -17.81
N VAL A 181 -9.57 -58.82 -17.77
CA VAL A 181 -9.99 -57.60 -18.48
C VAL A 181 -10.07 -57.84 -19.98
N VAL A 182 -9.07 -58.52 -20.58
CA VAL A 182 -9.07 -58.83 -22.02
C VAL A 182 -10.21 -59.76 -22.38
N LEU A 183 -10.45 -60.83 -21.60
CA LEU A 183 -11.53 -61.79 -21.84
C LEU A 183 -12.91 -61.13 -21.77
N LEU A 184 -13.13 -60.25 -20.79
CA LEU A 184 -14.38 -59.52 -20.61
C LEU A 184 -14.61 -58.47 -21.71
N LYS A 185 -13.57 -57.72 -22.10
CA LYS A 185 -13.66 -56.73 -23.20
C LYS A 185 -13.97 -57.39 -24.53
N ASN A 186 -13.33 -58.52 -24.81
CA ASN A 186 -13.52 -59.26 -26.06
C ASN A 186 -14.80 -60.13 -26.05
N LYS A 187 -15.60 -60.08 -24.98
CA LYS A 187 -16.83 -60.89 -24.83
C LYS A 187 -16.55 -62.40 -24.98
N ALA A 188 -15.36 -62.83 -24.58
CA ALA A 188 -14.96 -64.23 -24.54
C ALA A 188 -15.66 -64.98 -23.39
N ILE A 189 -15.89 -64.28 -22.28
CA ILE A 189 -16.68 -64.74 -21.12
C ILE A 189 -17.75 -63.70 -20.77
N ASP A 190 -18.77 -64.13 -20.03
CA ASP A 190 -19.76 -63.27 -19.42
C ASP A 190 -19.43 -62.95 -17.95
N GLU A 191 -20.22 -62.06 -17.35
CA GLU A 191 -20.04 -61.60 -15.99
C GLU A 191 -20.28 -62.72 -14.98
N ASN A 192 -21.22 -63.63 -15.27
CA ASN A 192 -21.57 -64.73 -14.37
C ASN A 192 -20.41 -65.73 -14.25
N LEU A 193 -19.78 -66.06 -15.37
CA LEU A 193 -18.62 -66.93 -15.41
C LEU A 193 -17.40 -66.28 -14.76
N ALA A 194 -17.17 -64.98 -15.01
CA ALA A 194 -16.14 -64.22 -14.32
C ALA A 194 -16.37 -64.16 -12.79
N GLU A 195 -17.61 -63.99 -12.34
CA GLU A 195 -17.98 -63.99 -10.92
C GLU A 195 -17.78 -65.37 -10.27
N LYS A 196 -18.22 -66.44 -10.93
CA LYS A 196 -18.03 -67.84 -10.48
C LYS A 196 -16.57 -68.13 -10.15
N HIS A 197 -15.65 -67.57 -10.93
CA HIS A 197 -14.22 -67.78 -10.78
C HIS A 197 -13.49 -66.62 -10.07
N ASN A 198 -14.23 -65.75 -9.39
CA ASN A 198 -13.72 -64.67 -8.55
C ASN A 198 -12.79 -63.69 -9.29
N ALA A 199 -13.01 -63.49 -10.60
CA ALA A 199 -12.18 -62.62 -11.44
C ALA A 199 -12.16 -61.18 -10.92
N PHE A 200 -13.31 -60.66 -10.51
CA PHE A 200 -13.49 -59.27 -10.06
C PHE A 200 -12.71 -58.91 -8.81
N ALA A 201 -12.41 -59.88 -7.93
CA ALA A 201 -11.57 -59.67 -6.76
C ALA A 201 -10.10 -59.44 -7.13
N THR A 202 -9.67 -59.88 -8.31
CA THR A 202 -8.28 -59.70 -8.79
C THR A 202 -8.05 -58.34 -9.45
N LEU A 203 -9.12 -57.62 -9.79
CA LEU A 203 -9.05 -56.38 -10.56
C LEU A 203 -8.62 -55.19 -9.70
N SER A 204 -7.64 -54.45 -10.19
CA SER A 204 -7.29 -53.14 -9.63
C SER A 204 -8.32 -52.07 -9.99
N LEU A 205 -8.23 -50.90 -9.36
CA LEU A 205 -9.10 -49.77 -9.68
C LEU A 205 -8.94 -49.33 -11.16
N SER A 206 -7.72 -49.37 -11.70
CA SER A 206 -7.47 -49.07 -13.11
C SER A 206 -8.10 -50.08 -14.06
N ASP A 207 -8.13 -51.36 -13.68
CA ASP A 207 -8.77 -52.42 -14.46
C ASP A 207 -10.28 -52.22 -14.53
N TRP A 208 -10.89 -51.90 -13.37
CA TRP A 208 -12.30 -51.55 -13.29
C TRP A 208 -12.63 -50.33 -14.15
N ILE A 209 -11.84 -49.26 -14.06
CA ILE A 209 -12.02 -48.06 -14.90
C ILE A 209 -11.95 -48.42 -16.39
N ALA A 210 -11.01 -49.29 -16.78
CA ALA A 210 -10.85 -49.73 -18.15
C ALA A 210 -12.05 -50.57 -18.65
N LEU A 211 -12.69 -51.36 -17.78
CA LEU A 211 -13.89 -52.13 -18.08
C LEU A 211 -15.13 -51.24 -18.19
N ILE A 212 -15.39 -50.39 -17.20
CA ILE A 212 -16.57 -49.51 -17.18
C ILE A 212 -16.51 -48.50 -18.33
N SER A 213 -15.31 -48.05 -18.71
CA SER A 213 -15.13 -47.19 -19.89
C SER A 213 -15.37 -47.90 -21.22
N SER A 214 -15.34 -49.24 -21.25
CA SER A 214 -15.50 -50.03 -22.49
C SER A 214 -16.95 -50.42 -22.79
N ASP A 215 -17.77 -50.69 -21.78
CA ASP A 215 -19.17 -51.10 -21.96
C ASP A 215 -19.99 -50.68 -20.74
N LYS A 216 -21.19 -50.14 -21.00
CA LYS A 216 -22.13 -49.64 -19.98
C LYS A 216 -22.59 -50.74 -19.03
N LYS A 217 -22.63 -52.01 -19.45
CA LYS A 217 -23.07 -53.12 -18.58
C LYS A 217 -22.19 -53.32 -17.33
N TYR A 218 -20.93 -52.89 -17.37
CA TYR A 218 -20.02 -52.98 -16.23
C TYR A 218 -20.25 -51.90 -15.17
N ILE A 219 -21.10 -50.91 -15.44
CA ILE A 219 -21.48 -49.86 -14.50
C ILE A 219 -22.17 -50.46 -13.28
N ASP A 220 -23.24 -51.23 -13.47
CA ASP A 220 -23.99 -51.83 -12.36
C ASP A 220 -23.15 -52.86 -11.60
N LEU A 221 -22.26 -53.55 -12.32
CA LEU A 221 -21.36 -54.53 -11.74
C LEU A 221 -20.28 -53.87 -10.86
N ALA A 222 -19.75 -52.73 -11.28
CA ALA A 222 -18.82 -51.93 -10.48
C ALA A 222 -19.47 -51.42 -9.18
N LYS A 223 -20.77 -51.12 -9.22
CA LYS A 223 -21.54 -50.80 -8.01
C LYS A 223 -21.62 -52.00 -7.05
N LYS A 224 -21.95 -53.19 -7.56
CA LYS A 224 -22.00 -54.44 -6.77
C LYS A 224 -20.67 -54.72 -6.05
N HIS A 225 -19.55 -54.47 -6.73
CA HIS A 225 -18.20 -54.67 -6.20
C HIS A 225 -17.63 -53.48 -5.41
N ASN A 226 -18.48 -52.50 -5.07
CA ASN A 226 -18.13 -51.32 -4.27
C ASN A 226 -16.90 -50.57 -4.82
N VAL A 227 -16.81 -50.43 -6.15
CA VAL A 227 -15.70 -49.76 -6.82
C VAL A 227 -15.79 -48.24 -6.64
N TYR A 228 -17.01 -47.70 -6.70
CA TYR A 228 -17.27 -46.27 -6.68
C TYR A 228 -16.83 -45.55 -5.40
N SER A 229 -16.92 -46.21 -4.25
CA SER A 229 -16.44 -45.67 -2.98
C SER A 229 -14.91 -45.55 -2.91
N LYS A 230 -14.18 -46.22 -3.80
CA LYS A 230 -12.71 -46.22 -3.88
C LYS A 230 -12.16 -45.20 -4.87
N LEU A 231 -13.02 -44.54 -5.64
CA LEU A 231 -12.62 -43.53 -6.62
C LEU A 231 -12.38 -42.18 -5.93
N ASP A 232 -11.26 -41.54 -6.24
CA ASP A 232 -11.03 -40.15 -5.86
C ASP A 232 -11.82 -39.17 -6.77
N ASN A 233 -11.90 -37.92 -6.32
CA ASN A 233 -12.67 -36.89 -7.02
C ASN A 233 -12.11 -36.60 -8.43
N ALA A 234 -10.78 -36.63 -8.60
CA ALA A 234 -10.13 -36.38 -9.90
C ALA A 234 -10.45 -37.48 -10.93
N THR A 235 -10.50 -38.73 -10.48
CA THR A 235 -10.87 -39.88 -11.31
C THR A 235 -12.34 -39.83 -11.68
N TRP A 236 -13.22 -39.48 -10.72
CA TRP A 236 -14.62 -39.20 -11.02
C TRP A 236 -14.79 -38.11 -12.08
N ALA A 237 -14.10 -36.98 -11.95
CA ALA A 237 -14.17 -35.88 -12.92
C ALA A 237 -13.74 -36.34 -14.33
N LYS A 238 -12.68 -37.13 -14.45
CA LYS A 238 -12.23 -37.70 -15.74
C LYS A 238 -13.21 -38.71 -16.35
N LEU A 239 -13.90 -39.50 -15.53
CA LEU A 239 -14.91 -40.45 -16.00
C LEU A 239 -16.13 -39.71 -16.54
N ILE A 240 -16.62 -38.74 -15.77
CA ILE A 240 -17.76 -37.90 -16.12
C ILE A 240 -17.47 -37.08 -17.38
N SER A 241 -16.27 -36.52 -17.52
CA SER A 241 -15.90 -35.72 -18.69
C SER A 241 -15.86 -36.51 -20.00
N LYS A 242 -15.56 -37.82 -19.92
CA LYS A 242 -15.50 -38.71 -21.09
C LYS A 242 -16.85 -39.32 -21.46
N ASN A 243 -17.75 -39.48 -20.49
CA ASN A 243 -19.05 -40.09 -20.72
C ASN A 243 -20.09 -39.52 -19.73
N SER A 244 -21.07 -38.79 -20.27
CA SER A 244 -22.10 -38.10 -19.49
C SER A 244 -23.00 -39.03 -18.68
N THR A 245 -23.08 -40.33 -18.99
CA THR A 245 -23.87 -41.31 -18.20
C THR A 245 -23.36 -41.48 -16.77
N PHE A 246 -22.09 -41.19 -16.48
CA PHE A 246 -21.58 -41.18 -15.12
C PHE A 246 -22.11 -40.02 -14.27
N SER A 247 -22.70 -38.99 -14.89
CA SER A 247 -23.23 -37.83 -14.17
C SER A 247 -24.39 -38.21 -13.25
N GLU A 248 -25.32 -39.04 -13.73
CA GLU A 248 -26.46 -39.51 -12.91
C GLU A 248 -26.00 -40.39 -11.74
N ILE A 249 -24.93 -41.15 -11.94
CA ILE A 249 -24.34 -42.03 -10.92
C ILE A 249 -23.61 -41.18 -9.88
N ALA A 250 -22.79 -40.24 -10.34
CA ALA A 250 -22.09 -39.30 -9.48
C ALA A 250 -23.05 -38.45 -8.63
N GLU A 251 -24.22 -38.08 -9.18
CA GLU A 251 -25.29 -37.40 -8.44
C GLU A 251 -25.84 -38.30 -7.32
N LYS A 252 -26.18 -39.57 -7.61
CA LYS A 252 -26.67 -40.54 -6.61
C LYS A 252 -25.65 -40.86 -5.52
N GLU A 253 -24.37 -40.89 -5.87
CA GLU A 253 -23.26 -41.17 -4.94
C GLU A 253 -22.77 -39.91 -4.19
N GLY A 254 -23.42 -38.75 -4.39
CA GLY A 254 -23.08 -37.49 -3.70
C GLY A 254 -21.69 -36.96 -4.03
N VAL A 255 -21.17 -37.28 -5.22
CA VAL A 255 -19.79 -36.96 -5.63
C VAL A 255 -19.61 -35.45 -5.87
N PHE A 256 -20.60 -34.81 -6.50
CA PHE A 256 -20.55 -33.38 -6.83
C PHE A 256 -20.45 -32.47 -5.60
N GLU A 257 -21.00 -32.88 -4.46
CA GLU A 257 -20.88 -32.16 -3.18
C GLU A 257 -19.44 -32.17 -2.64
N LYS A 258 -18.62 -33.14 -3.05
CA LYS A 258 -17.22 -33.28 -2.62
C LYS A 258 -16.24 -32.61 -3.56
N PHE A 259 -16.67 -32.24 -4.76
CA PHE A 259 -15.81 -31.59 -5.75
C PHE A 259 -15.37 -30.20 -5.31
N THR A 260 -14.11 -29.89 -5.60
CA THR A 260 -13.49 -28.58 -5.44
C THR A 260 -13.55 -27.81 -6.76
N PRO A 261 -13.19 -26.51 -6.78
CA PRO A 261 -13.08 -25.75 -8.03
C PRO A 261 -12.22 -26.45 -9.11
N ASN A 262 -11.20 -27.22 -8.74
CA ASN A 262 -10.34 -27.92 -9.71
C ASN A 262 -11.11 -28.99 -10.51
N GLU A 263 -11.87 -29.85 -9.85
CA GLU A 263 -12.67 -30.87 -10.55
C GLU A 263 -13.78 -30.25 -11.39
N TRP A 264 -14.43 -29.20 -10.88
CA TRP A 264 -15.44 -28.47 -11.64
C TRP A 264 -14.86 -27.77 -12.87
N ASN A 265 -13.67 -27.19 -12.78
CA ASN A 265 -12.99 -26.60 -13.93
C ASN A 265 -12.71 -27.65 -15.03
N MET A 266 -12.32 -28.88 -14.66
CA MET A 266 -12.17 -29.97 -15.63
C MET A 266 -13.49 -30.29 -16.35
N LEU A 267 -14.62 -30.25 -15.64
CA LEU A 267 -15.94 -30.48 -16.23
C LEU A 267 -16.40 -29.33 -17.13
N PHE A 268 -16.21 -28.08 -16.70
CA PHE A 268 -16.61 -26.90 -17.48
C PHE A 268 -15.83 -26.75 -18.79
N ILE A 269 -14.55 -27.15 -18.82
CA ILE A 269 -13.77 -27.23 -20.07
C ILE A 269 -14.38 -28.26 -21.02
N SER A 270 -14.93 -29.36 -20.49
CA SER A 270 -15.33 -30.53 -21.27
C SER A 270 -16.74 -30.44 -21.84
N ASN A 271 -17.72 -29.89 -21.10
CA ASN A 271 -19.08 -29.70 -21.60
C ASN A 271 -19.84 -28.62 -20.80
N PRO A 272 -20.39 -27.60 -21.45
CA PRO A 272 -21.21 -26.59 -20.77
C PRO A 272 -22.53 -27.08 -20.14
N GLU A 273 -23.01 -28.27 -20.47
CA GLU A 273 -24.23 -28.86 -19.88
C GLU A 273 -24.12 -29.10 -18.36
N PHE A 274 -22.89 -29.13 -17.82
CA PHE A 274 -22.65 -29.22 -16.38
C PHE A 274 -23.06 -27.96 -15.61
N ALA A 275 -23.42 -26.86 -16.28
CA ALA A 275 -23.97 -25.66 -15.64
C ALA A 275 -25.19 -25.97 -14.75
N ALA A 276 -26.11 -26.82 -15.24
CA ALA A 276 -27.30 -27.21 -14.49
C ALA A 276 -26.96 -28.04 -13.24
N VAL A 277 -25.96 -28.93 -13.35
CA VAL A 277 -25.50 -29.78 -12.24
C VAL A 277 -24.72 -28.95 -11.20
N ALA A 278 -23.87 -28.04 -11.65
CA ALA A 278 -23.16 -27.08 -10.81
C ALA A 278 -24.13 -26.20 -10.00
N LYS A 279 -25.24 -25.79 -10.61
CA LYS A 279 -26.32 -25.05 -9.94
C LYS A 279 -26.96 -25.85 -8.81
N LYS A 280 -27.37 -27.10 -9.09
CA LYS A 280 -27.99 -27.97 -8.07
C LYS A 280 -27.05 -28.27 -6.89
N SER A 281 -25.78 -28.49 -7.17
CA SER A 281 -24.75 -28.86 -6.18
C SER A 281 -24.12 -27.66 -5.46
N LYS A 282 -24.59 -26.43 -5.72
CA LYS A 282 -24.01 -25.18 -5.18
C LYS A 282 -22.50 -25.07 -5.43
N ALA A 283 -22.01 -25.63 -6.53
CA ALA A 283 -20.57 -25.73 -6.83
C ALA A 283 -19.89 -24.37 -6.88
N LEU A 284 -20.55 -23.38 -7.51
CA LEU A 284 -20.04 -22.03 -7.68
C LEU A 284 -19.90 -21.28 -6.34
N GLU A 285 -20.59 -21.70 -5.28
CA GLU A 285 -20.44 -21.08 -3.96
C GLU A 285 -19.05 -21.33 -3.35
N LYS A 286 -18.37 -22.40 -3.77
CA LYS A 286 -17.03 -22.80 -3.29
C LYS A 286 -15.89 -22.04 -3.96
N TYR A 287 -16.14 -21.33 -5.05
CA TYR A 287 -15.13 -20.56 -5.77
C TYR A 287 -14.82 -19.27 -5.03
N SER A 288 -13.54 -18.88 -5.01
CA SER A 288 -13.13 -17.54 -4.62
C SER A 288 -13.62 -16.50 -5.63
N LYS A 289 -13.66 -15.22 -5.22
CA LYS A 289 -14.07 -14.12 -6.12
C LYS A 289 -13.23 -14.06 -7.40
N THR A 290 -11.90 -14.21 -7.29
CA THR A 290 -10.99 -14.20 -8.44
C THR A 290 -11.27 -15.37 -9.38
N GLU A 291 -11.50 -16.58 -8.86
CA GLU A 291 -11.85 -17.74 -9.67
C GLU A 291 -13.23 -17.59 -10.33
N LEU A 292 -14.20 -16.94 -9.67
CA LEU A 292 -15.50 -16.62 -10.26
C LEU A 292 -15.38 -15.61 -11.41
N ILE A 293 -14.54 -14.57 -11.28
CA ILE A 293 -14.26 -13.62 -12.37
C ILE A 293 -13.60 -14.36 -13.55
N LYS A 294 -12.60 -15.21 -13.26
CA LYS A 294 -11.94 -16.04 -14.29
C LYS A 294 -12.95 -16.94 -15.01
N LEU A 295 -13.82 -17.62 -14.25
CA LEU A 295 -14.86 -18.49 -14.80
C LEU A 295 -15.90 -17.72 -15.61
N TYR A 296 -16.30 -16.52 -15.17
CA TYR A 296 -17.22 -15.64 -15.91
C TYR A 296 -16.68 -15.28 -17.30
N VAL A 297 -15.39 -14.95 -17.38
CA VAL A 297 -14.71 -14.60 -18.63
C VAL A 297 -14.58 -15.83 -19.54
N LEU A 298 -14.14 -16.96 -19.01
CA LEU A 298 -13.85 -18.18 -19.79
C LEU A 298 -15.08 -18.99 -20.19
N GLN A 299 -16.18 -18.91 -19.42
CA GLN A 299 -17.36 -19.76 -19.60
C GLN A 299 -18.65 -18.93 -19.73
N PRO A 300 -18.99 -18.44 -20.94
CA PRO A 300 -20.14 -17.57 -21.15
C PRO A 300 -21.49 -18.15 -20.69
N LYS A 301 -21.64 -19.47 -20.70
CA LYS A 301 -22.87 -20.16 -20.30
C LYS A 301 -23.11 -20.19 -18.79
N LEU A 302 -22.11 -19.89 -17.96
CA LEU A 302 -22.23 -19.84 -16.49
C LEU A 302 -22.49 -18.42 -15.96
N ARG A 303 -22.53 -17.41 -16.84
CA ARG A 303 -22.60 -16.00 -16.43
C ARG A 303 -23.85 -15.68 -15.62
N ASN A 304 -24.98 -16.25 -15.99
CA ASN A 304 -26.25 -16.01 -15.29
C ASN A 304 -26.23 -16.61 -13.88
N GLU A 305 -25.63 -17.80 -13.74
CA GLU A 305 -25.48 -18.50 -12.46
C GLU A 305 -24.48 -17.78 -11.55
N ILE A 306 -23.34 -17.34 -12.10
CA ILE A 306 -22.35 -16.54 -11.37
C ILE A 306 -22.99 -15.21 -10.92
N PHE A 307 -23.79 -14.58 -11.77
CA PHE A 307 -24.52 -13.36 -11.41
C PHE A 307 -25.50 -13.58 -10.26
N ALA A 308 -26.24 -14.70 -10.27
CA ALA A 308 -27.20 -15.02 -9.22
C ALA A 308 -26.57 -15.18 -7.82
N LEU A 309 -25.26 -15.44 -7.73
CA LEU A 309 -24.54 -15.51 -6.45
C LEU A 309 -24.34 -14.14 -5.79
N ASN A 310 -24.37 -13.06 -6.56
CA ASN A 310 -24.07 -11.70 -6.09
C ASN A 310 -22.75 -11.58 -5.29
N LYS A 311 -21.72 -12.39 -5.64
CA LYS A 311 -20.41 -12.43 -4.96
C LYS A 311 -19.34 -11.55 -5.61
N ILE A 312 -19.52 -11.16 -6.86
CA ILE A 312 -18.55 -10.40 -7.65
C ILE A 312 -19.20 -9.19 -8.31
N ASN A 313 -18.41 -8.14 -8.54
CA ASN A 313 -18.85 -6.99 -9.32
C ASN A 313 -18.91 -7.33 -10.82
N LEU A 314 -20.08 -7.21 -11.44
CA LEU A 314 -20.26 -7.56 -12.84
C LEU A 314 -19.59 -6.60 -13.82
N ASP A 315 -19.65 -5.30 -13.56
CA ASP A 315 -19.06 -4.32 -14.46
C ASP A 315 -17.55 -4.48 -14.47
N PHE A 316 -16.97 -4.76 -13.31
CA PHE A 316 -15.57 -5.14 -13.19
C PHE A 316 -15.25 -6.44 -13.97
N ALA A 317 -16.07 -7.50 -13.83
CA ALA A 317 -15.84 -8.75 -14.56
C ALA A 317 -15.93 -8.59 -16.09
N LYS A 318 -16.86 -7.75 -16.58
CA LYS A 318 -16.93 -7.37 -18.00
C LYS A 318 -15.69 -6.61 -18.47
N GLN A 319 -15.12 -5.74 -17.62
CA GLN A 319 -13.87 -5.05 -17.96
C GLN A 319 -12.71 -6.04 -18.06
N ILE A 320 -12.59 -7.01 -17.15
CA ILE A 320 -11.60 -8.09 -17.26
C ILE A 320 -11.78 -8.88 -18.57
N GLU A 321 -13.02 -9.16 -18.98
CA GLU A 321 -13.30 -9.83 -20.26
C GLU A 321 -12.80 -9.04 -21.48
N ILE A 322 -12.96 -7.71 -21.46
CA ILE A 322 -12.44 -6.82 -22.51
C ILE A 322 -10.91 -6.85 -22.53
N LEU A 323 -10.26 -6.75 -21.36
CA LEU A 323 -8.80 -6.82 -21.24
C LEU A 323 -8.26 -8.17 -21.71
N HIS A 324 -8.91 -9.26 -21.33
CA HIS A 324 -8.55 -10.60 -21.75
C HIS A 324 -8.62 -10.72 -23.28
N ARG A 325 -9.71 -10.25 -23.91
CA ARG A 325 -9.85 -10.25 -25.38
C ARG A 325 -8.74 -9.47 -26.06
N LYS A 326 -8.41 -8.27 -25.59
CA LYS A 326 -7.30 -7.46 -26.09
C LYS A 326 -5.96 -8.15 -25.99
N ALA A 327 -5.67 -8.76 -24.83
CA ALA A 327 -4.43 -9.50 -24.64
C ALA A 327 -4.35 -10.72 -25.60
N THR A 328 -5.45 -11.44 -25.81
CA THR A 328 -5.49 -12.56 -26.75
C THR A 328 -5.42 -12.16 -28.22
N SER A 329 -5.87 -10.95 -28.59
CA SER A 329 -5.74 -10.43 -29.95
C SER A 329 -4.36 -9.83 -30.26
N GLY A 330 -3.47 -9.74 -29.26
CA GLY A 330 -2.14 -9.15 -29.39
C GLY A 330 -2.11 -7.64 -29.28
N GLU A 331 -3.21 -7.00 -28.86
CA GLU A 331 -3.22 -5.55 -28.55
C GLU A 331 -2.37 -5.26 -27.31
N THR A 332 -1.62 -4.15 -27.34
CA THR A 332 -0.79 -3.74 -26.21
C THR A 332 -1.65 -3.19 -25.06
N LEU A 333 -1.43 -3.73 -23.86
CA LEU A 333 -2.03 -3.26 -22.62
C LEU A 333 -1.09 -2.31 -21.90
N ASN A 334 -1.61 -1.25 -21.31
CA ASN A 334 -0.81 -0.40 -20.42
C ASN A 334 -0.55 -1.10 -19.07
N ALA A 335 0.33 -0.51 -18.24
CA ALA A 335 0.72 -1.09 -16.95
C ALA A 335 -0.45 -1.43 -16.03
N GLU A 336 -1.42 -0.53 -15.92
CA GLU A 336 -2.57 -0.73 -15.04
C GLU A 336 -3.47 -1.86 -15.54
N GLN A 337 -3.77 -1.89 -16.84
CA GLN A 337 -4.57 -2.92 -17.48
C GLN A 337 -3.93 -4.30 -17.35
N PHE A 338 -2.63 -4.38 -17.62
CA PHE A 338 -1.90 -5.64 -17.56
C PHE A 338 -1.79 -6.16 -16.12
N THR A 339 -1.52 -5.28 -15.15
CA THR A 339 -1.49 -5.63 -13.73
C THR A 339 -2.84 -6.19 -13.27
N VAL A 340 -3.94 -5.54 -13.66
CA VAL A 340 -5.30 -6.00 -13.34
C VAL A 340 -5.58 -7.35 -14.00
N LEU A 341 -5.30 -7.50 -15.29
CA LEU A 341 -5.53 -8.75 -16.02
C LEU A 341 -4.71 -9.90 -15.41
N SER A 342 -3.42 -9.69 -15.17
CA SER A 342 -2.51 -10.72 -14.63
C SER A 342 -2.82 -11.12 -13.19
N SER A 343 -3.48 -10.26 -12.40
CA SER A 343 -3.97 -10.64 -11.07
C SER A 343 -5.10 -11.68 -11.10
N VAL A 344 -5.87 -11.73 -12.20
CA VAL A 344 -6.93 -12.72 -12.43
C VAL A 344 -6.42 -13.90 -13.27
N PHE A 345 -5.57 -13.60 -14.25
CA PHE A 345 -4.99 -14.55 -15.21
C PHE A 345 -3.45 -14.50 -15.15
N PRO A 346 -2.83 -15.10 -14.11
CA PRO A 346 -1.38 -15.07 -13.94
C PRO A 346 -0.60 -15.71 -15.10
N GLU A 347 -1.23 -16.60 -15.87
CA GLU A 347 -0.64 -17.20 -17.08
C GLU A 347 -0.20 -16.16 -18.14
N PHE A 348 -0.81 -14.96 -18.18
CA PHE A 348 -0.33 -13.91 -19.09
C PHE A 348 1.06 -13.40 -18.71
N LEU A 349 1.52 -13.58 -17.46
CA LEU A 349 2.89 -13.24 -17.05
C LEU A 349 3.94 -14.07 -17.79
N ASP A 350 3.59 -15.27 -18.29
CA ASP A 350 4.51 -16.11 -19.05
C ASP A 350 4.62 -15.68 -20.51
N SER A 351 3.67 -14.87 -20.99
CA SER A 351 3.61 -14.37 -22.37
C SER A 351 4.34 -13.04 -22.59
N ILE A 352 4.86 -12.42 -21.51
CA ILE A 352 5.55 -11.12 -21.61
C ILE A 352 6.87 -11.24 -22.39
N SER A 353 7.17 -10.20 -23.16
CA SER A 353 8.40 -10.05 -23.94
C SER A 353 8.94 -8.62 -23.79
N GLU A 354 10.14 -8.32 -24.31
CA GLU A 354 10.65 -6.94 -24.31
C GLU A 354 9.67 -5.96 -24.98
N ASN A 355 9.04 -6.39 -26.07
CA ASN A 355 8.05 -5.58 -26.80
C ASN A 355 6.81 -5.24 -25.98
N SER A 356 6.48 -6.06 -24.96
CA SER A 356 5.36 -5.80 -24.04
C SER A 356 5.57 -4.52 -23.22
N PHE A 357 6.82 -4.06 -23.08
CA PHE A 357 7.18 -2.86 -22.32
C PHE A 357 7.61 -1.68 -23.20
N SER A 358 7.49 -1.80 -24.53
CA SER A 358 7.91 -0.76 -25.48
C SER A 358 7.27 0.62 -25.24
N SER A 359 6.07 0.65 -24.64
CA SER A 359 5.34 1.87 -24.30
C SER A 359 5.48 2.32 -22.84
N TYR A 360 6.19 1.58 -21.98
CA TYR A 360 6.23 1.84 -20.55
C TYR A 360 7.17 3.00 -20.20
N GLY A 361 6.62 4.04 -19.60
CA GLY A 361 7.37 5.11 -18.94
C GLY A 361 7.65 4.82 -17.46
N VAL A 362 8.19 5.82 -16.76
CA VAL A 362 8.48 5.72 -15.31
C VAL A 362 7.22 5.43 -14.49
N GLU A 363 6.10 6.08 -14.82
CA GLU A 363 4.82 5.88 -14.13
C GLU A 363 4.22 4.50 -14.38
N ASP A 364 4.37 3.96 -15.60
CA ASP A 364 3.93 2.60 -15.92
C ASP A 364 4.72 1.56 -15.10
N TRP A 365 6.04 1.71 -15.05
CA TRP A 365 6.89 0.84 -14.22
C TRP A 365 6.55 0.95 -12.74
N LYS A 366 6.29 2.16 -12.24
CA LYS A 366 5.84 2.36 -10.87
C LYS A 366 4.54 1.59 -10.57
N ILE A 367 3.54 1.69 -11.45
CA ILE A 367 2.27 0.98 -11.29
C ILE A 367 2.50 -0.53 -11.30
N ALA A 368 3.24 -1.02 -12.29
CA ALA A 368 3.42 -2.45 -12.51
C ALA A 368 4.23 -3.11 -11.38
N LEU A 369 5.29 -2.44 -10.91
CA LEU A 369 6.10 -2.88 -9.77
C LEU A 369 5.36 -2.71 -8.44
N GLY A 370 4.55 -1.67 -8.29
CA GLY A 370 3.89 -1.34 -7.03
C GLY A 370 2.64 -2.14 -6.73
N LYS A 371 1.96 -2.75 -7.73
CA LYS A 371 0.64 -3.38 -7.54
C LYS A 371 0.63 -4.90 -7.59
N SER A 372 1.63 -5.55 -8.19
CA SER A 372 1.63 -7.01 -8.38
C SER A 372 2.98 -7.66 -8.03
N PRO A 373 3.08 -8.35 -6.88
CA PRO A 373 4.29 -9.07 -6.48
C PRO A 373 4.71 -10.16 -7.47
N SER A 374 3.74 -10.87 -8.06
CA SER A 374 4.01 -11.90 -9.08
C SER A 374 4.54 -11.28 -10.38
N PHE A 375 4.02 -10.12 -10.76
CA PHE A 375 4.56 -9.34 -11.88
C PHE A 375 6.01 -8.92 -11.58
N PHE A 376 6.28 -8.37 -10.39
CA PHE A 376 7.63 -8.00 -9.98
C PHE A 376 8.59 -9.20 -10.08
N LYS A 377 8.23 -10.35 -9.49
CA LYS A 377 9.08 -11.55 -9.53
C LYS A 377 9.52 -11.86 -10.96
N LYS A 378 8.57 -11.87 -11.91
CA LYS A 378 8.84 -12.14 -13.32
C LYS A 378 9.74 -11.08 -13.97
N ILE A 379 9.55 -9.79 -13.66
CA ILE A 379 10.42 -8.71 -14.15
C ILE A 379 11.84 -8.86 -13.58
N SER A 380 11.97 -9.14 -12.29
CA SER A 380 13.27 -9.25 -11.62
C SER A 380 14.16 -10.36 -12.18
N GLU A 381 13.55 -11.49 -12.60
CA GLU A 381 14.26 -12.65 -13.10
C GLU A 381 14.85 -12.45 -14.50
N LYS A 382 14.18 -11.64 -15.36
CA LYS A 382 14.50 -11.60 -16.79
C LYS A 382 14.56 -10.21 -17.41
N TYR A 383 13.80 -9.24 -16.90
CA TYR A 383 13.58 -7.94 -17.55
C TYR A 383 14.02 -6.74 -16.69
N ALA A 384 14.77 -6.99 -15.60
CA ALA A 384 15.18 -5.94 -14.66
C ALA A 384 15.97 -4.81 -15.33
N TYR A 385 16.69 -5.07 -16.43
CA TYR A 385 17.44 -4.04 -17.18
C TYR A 385 16.55 -3.05 -17.95
N LEU A 386 15.28 -3.39 -18.20
CA LEU A 386 14.32 -2.49 -18.86
C LEU A 386 13.72 -1.46 -17.89
N VAL A 387 13.81 -1.70 -16.59
CA VAL A 387 13.26 -0.79 -15.58
C VAL A 387 14.20 0.40 -15.40
N PRO A 388 13.70 1.65 -15.49
CA PRO A 388 14.51 2.85 -15.31
C PRO A 388 14.74 3.14 -13.82
N TRP A 389 15.42 2.24 -13.10
CA TRP A 389 15.60 2.27 -11.64
C TRP A 389 16.09 3.61 -11.09
N LYS A 390 17.01 4.28 -11.82
CA LYS A 390 17.59 5.58 -11.43
C LYS A 390 16.63 6.76 -11.61
N ASN A 391 15.56 6.58 -12.38
CA ASN A 391 14.57 7.64 -12.63
C ASN A 391 13.38 7.56 -11.66
N LEU A 392 13.31 6.52 -10.82
CA LEU A 392 12.32 6.42 -9.76
C LEU A 392 12.71 7.37 -8.61
N SER A 393 11.79 8.23 -8.19
CA SER A 393 12.03 9.10 -7.04
C SER A 393 12.06 8.31 -5.73
N PHE A 394 12.65 8.89 -4.68
CA PHE A 394 12.66 8.25 -3.36
C PHE A 394 11.24 7.93 -2.84
N ALA A 395 10.27 8.79 -3.14
CA ALA A 395 8.87 8.57 -2.79
C ALA A 395 8.25 7.40 -3.58
N ASP A 396 8.62 7.22 -4.86
CA ASP A 396 8.17 6.08 -5.66
C ASP A 396 8.73 4.77 -5.11
N TRP A 397 10.01 4.77 -4.75
CA TRP A 397 10.64 3.63 -4.06
C TRP A 397 9.93 3.29 -2.76
N CYS A 398 9.60 4.28 -1.93
CA CYS A 398 8.88 4.04 -0.69
C CYS A 398 7.51 3.39 -0.93
N GLU A 399 6.76 3.85 -1.93
CA GLU A 399 5.45 3.30 -2.30
C GLU A 399 5.56 1.87 -2.84
N ILE A 400 6.54 1.60 -3.71
CA ILE A 400 6.78 0.27 -4.29
C ILE A 400 7.18 -0.74 -3.20
N LEU A 401 8.08 -0.35 -2.29
CA LEU A 401 8.60 -1.20 -1.22
C LEU A 401 7.56 -1.55 -0.15
N ASP A 402 6.54 -0.70 0.05
CA ASP A 402 5.45 -1.01 0.99
C ASP A 402 4.64 -2.22 0.53
N THR A 403 4.50 -2.38 -0.79
CA THR A 403 3.80 -3.52 -1.40
C THR A 403 4.74 -4.68 -1.70
N ASN A 404 6.01 -4.40 -2.01
CA ASN A 404 6.99 -5.38 -2.47
C ASN A 404 8.33 -5.22 -1.72
N PRO A 405 8.42 -5.67 -0.46
CA PRO A 405 9.62 -5.50 0.36
C PRO A 405 10.86 -6.23 -0.19
N ASP A 406 10.67 -7.25 -1.03
CA ASP A 406 11.75 -8.00 -1.70
C ASP A 406 12.65 -7.11 -2.58
N LEU A 407 12.15 -5.94 -2.99
CA LEU A 407 12.93 -4.94 -3.73
C LEU A 407 13.95 -4.18 -2.88
N ALA A 408 14.03 -4.42 -1.56
CA ALA A 408 14.94 -3.70 -0.67
C ALA A 408 16.41 -3.79 -1.10
N GLY A 409 16.84 -4.92 -1.67
CA GLY A 409 18.19 -5.07 -2.23
C GLY A 409 18.43 -4.17 -3.44
N THR A 410 17.50 -4.15 -4.39
CA THR A 410 17.55 -3.29 -5.58
C THR A 410 17.49 -1.81 -5.20
N PHE A 411 16.66 -1.45 -4.22
CA PHE A 411 16.58 -0.10 -3.66
C PHE A 411 17.94 0.35 -3.12
N LYS A 412 18.61 -0.46 -2.28
CA LYS A 412 19.93 -0.13 -1.72
C LYS A 412 21.01 0.08 -2.78
N ASN A 413 20.91 -0.61 -3.92
CA ASN A 413 21.86 -0.45 -5.03
C ASN A 413 21.63 0.79 -5.88
N ASN A 414 20.40 1.34 -5.87
CA ASN A 414 20.02 2.46 -6.73
C ASN A 414 19.79 3.77 -5.97
N VAL A 415 19.56 3.72 -4.66
CA VAL A 415 19.28 4.89 -3.83
C VAL A 415 20.30 4.99 -2.70
N LYS A 416 21.10 6.05 -2.73
CA LYS A 416 22.01 6.38 -1.64
C LYS A 416 21.33 7.36 -0.69
N ILE A 417 20.80 6.83 0.41
CA ILE A 417 19.98 7.60 1.39
C ILE A 417 20.72 8.85 1.88
N SER A 418 22.03 8.78 2.11
CA SER A 418 22.84 9.91 2.59
C SER A 418 22.95 11.08 1.59
N GLU A 419 22.64 10.86 0.31
CA GLU A 419 22.70 11.86 -0.76
C GLU A 419 21.32 12.43 -1.12
N LEU A 420 20.24 11.92 -0.50
CA LEU A 420 18.89 12.41 -0.74
C LEU A 420 18.74 13.87 -0.33
N SER A 421 18.05 14.64 -1.15
CA SER A 421 17.69 16.00 -0.79
C SER A 421 16.60 16.01 0.29
N VAL A 422 16.53 17.11 1.04
CA VAL A 422 15.45 17.32 2.02
C VAL A 422 14.08 17.32 1.33
N ALA A 423 13.99 17.80 0.09
CA ALA A 423 12.78 17.79 -0.70
C ALA A 423 12.31 16.36 -1.03
N ASP A 424 13.22 15.48 -1.42
CA ASP A 424 12.92 14.07 -1.70
C ASP A 424 12.38 13.35 -0.46
N ILE A 425 13.04 13.55 0.70
CA ILE A 425 12.62 12.97 1.98
C ILE A 425 11.26 13.52 2.40
N THR A 426 11.06 14.84 2.28
CA THR A 426 9.80 15.51 2.64
C THR A 426 8.65 15.00 1.76
N LYS A 427 8.88 14.82 0.45
CA LYS A 427 7.91 14.25 -0.48
C LYS A 427 7.53 12.82 -0.08
N ALA A 428 8.51 12.00 0.31
CA ALA A 428 8.26 10.64 0.79
C ALA A 428 7.49 10.60 2.12
N ILE A 429 7.80 11.47 3.08
CA ILE A 429 7.04 11.59 4.35
C ILE A 429 5.60 12.01 4.08
N THR A 430 5.43 13.04 3.24
CA THR A 430 4.11 13.57 2.86
C THR A 430 3.25 12.50 2.22
N ASN A 431 3.79 11.78 1.22
CA ASN A 431 3.11 10.67 0.59
C ASN A 431 2.77 9.55 1.56
N ALA A 432 3.65 9.25 2.52
CA ALA A 432 3.38 8.25 3.54
C ALA A 432 2.16 8.63 4.40
N CYS A 433 2.05 9.91 4.81
CA CYS A 433 0.89 10.42 5.54
C CYS A 433 -0.41 10.35 4.71
N PHE A 434 -0.37 10.74 3.43
CA PHE A 434 -1.57 10.79 2.57
C PHE A 434 -2.00 9.43 2.02
N LYS A 435 -1.04 8.58 1.64
CA LYS A 435 -1.29 7.28 1.00
C LYS A 435 -1.24 6.11 1.98
N GLY A 436 -0.72 6.32 3.19
CA GLY A 436 -0.75 5.33 4.27
C GLY A 436 0.30 4.22 4.17
N TYR A 437 1.46 4.45 3.55
CA TYR A 437 2.56 3.48 3.53
C TYR A 437 3.52 3.65 4.71
N TYR A 438 4.21 2.57 5.07
CA TYR A 438 4.99 2.45 6.31
C TYR A 438 6.47 2.17 6.06
N THR A 439 6.92 2.22 4.80
CA THR A 439 8.30 1.91 4.39
C THR A 439 9.38 2.62 5.19
N LEU A 440 9.14 3.88 5.57
CA LEU A 440 10.08 4.67 6.39
C LEU A 440 10.38 3.99 7.75
N ASP A 441 9.37 3.34 8.34
CA ASP A 441 9.52 2.61 9.60
C ASP A 441 9.95 1.17 9.39
N THR A 442 9.35 0.46 8.43
CA THR A 442 9.59 -0.98 8.22
C THR A 442 11.02 -1.28 7.78
N LEU A 443 11.65 -0.36 7.04
CA LEU A 443 13.04 -0.45 6.63
C LEU A 443 13.99 0.37 7.52
N ASP A 444 13.48 0.92 8.63
CA ASP A 444 14.22 1.81 9.54
C ASP A 444 15.02 2.89 8.80
N LEU A 445 14.36 3.58 7.86
CA LEU A 445 15.01 4.63 7.05
C LEU A 445 15.34 5.86 7.89
N TRP A 446 14.59 6.09 8.98
CA TRP A 446 14.83 7.18 9.92
C TRP A 446 16.24 7.14 10.54
N SER A 447 16.78 5.96 10.87
CA SER A 447 18.12 5.84 11.46
C SER A 447 19.24 6.09 10.45
N GLN A 448 18.92 6.03 9.16
CA GLN A 448 19.87 6.19 8.05
C GLN A 448 19.99 7.63 7.56
N PHE A 449 19.09 8.53 7.96
CA PHE A 449 19.18 9.95 7.62
C PHE A 449 20.34 10.64 8.34
N THR A 450 21.02 11.53 7.62
CA THR A 450 22.15 12.29 8.15
C THR A 450 21.68 13.43 9.06
N PRO A 451 22.55 13.95 9.95
CA PRO A 451 22.23 15.12 10.75
C PRO A 451 21.81 16.33 9.91
N ASP A 452 22.39 16.52 8.71
CA ASP A 452 22.05 17.63 7.81
C ASP A 452 20.66 17.47 7.17
N GLN A 453 20.26 16.22 6.85
CA GLN A 453 18.91 15.93 6.37
C GLN A 453 17.87 16.20 7.46
N TYR A 454 18.14 15.76 8.70
CA TYR A 454 17.30 16.11 9.84
C TYR A 454 17.25 17.62 10.09
N PHE A 455 18.38 18.31 10.03
CA PHE A 455 18.43 19.78 10.12
C PHE A 455 17.49 20.43 9.09
N GLY A 456 17.51 19.97 7.84
CA GLY A 456 16.61 20.44 6.80
C GLY A 456 15.12 20.27 7.16
N LEU A 457 14.73 19.08 7.65
CA LEU A 457 13.35 18.78 8.08
C LEU A 457 12.92 19.61 9.31
N LEU A 458 13.84 19.86 10.23
CA LEU A 458 13.59 20.64 11.44
C LEU A 458 13.54 22.15 11.15
N SER A 459 14.24 22.62 10.13
CA SER A 459 14.21 24.01 9.68
C SER A 459 12.90 24.33 8.94
N ASN A 460 12.36 25.55 9.09
CA ASN A 460 11.13 25.98 8.40
C ASN A 460 11.25 26.02 6.86
N GLN A 461 12.40 25.66 6.28
CA GLN A 461 12.55 25.40 4.84
C GLN A 461 11.71 24.19 4.38
N GLY A 462 11.38 23.27 5.29
CA GLY A 462 10.52 22.12 5.03
C GLY A 462 9.06 22.47 4.70
N GLY A 463 8.51 23.59 5.18
CA GLY A 463 7.10 23.93 4.94
C GLY A 463 6.80 24.32 3.49
N MET A 464 7.66 25.15 2.90
CA MET A 464 7.58 25.53 1.48
C MET A 464 7.98 24.34 0.59
N ALA A 465 9.00 23.57 0.98
CA ALA A 465 9.40 22.36 0.25
C ALA A 465 8.36 21.24 0.32
N ALA A 466 7.64 21.08 1.43
CA ALA A 466 6.50 20.17 1.57
C ALA A 466 5.33 20.63 0.72
N MET A 467 5.05 21.94 0.68
CA MET A 467 4.00 22.51 -0.15
C MET A 467 4.32 22.38 -1.65
N ILE A 468 5.56 22.68 -2.04
CA ILE A 468 6.08 22.48 -3.40
C ILE A 468 6.01 21.00 -3.74
N GLY A 469 6.58 20.11 -2.93
CA GLY A 469 6.54 18.67 -3.15
C GLY A 469 5.12 18.09 -3.21
N LEU A 470 4.17 18.64 -2.44
CA LEU A 470 2.75 18.29 -2.52
C LEU A 470 2.13 18.77 -3.84
N MET A 471 2.38 20.01 -4.25
CA MET A 471 1.90 20.55 -5.54
C MET A 471 2.54 19.86 -6.75
N GLU A 472 3.82 19.52 -6.70
CA GLU A 472 4.52 18.76 -7.74
C GLU A 472 3.92 17.36 -7.92
N ASN A 473 3.53 16.74 -6.82
CA ASN A 473 2.99 15.38 -6.80
C ASN A 473 1.50 15.34 -7.19
N LEU A 474 0.75 16.36 -6.78
CA LEU A 474 -0.64 16.55 -7.17
C LEU A 474 -0.78 17.07 -8.61
N GLY A 475 0.19 17.87 -9.10
CA GLY A 475 0.20 18.48 -10.43
C GLY A 475 1.10 17.77 -11.47
N GLY A 476 1.98 16.86 -11.07
CA GLY A 476 2.85 16.10 -11.96
C GLY A 476 3.91 16.94 -12.70
N VAL A 477 4.30 18.10 -12.16
CA VAL A 477 5.28 19.02 -12.75
C VAL A 477 6.24 19.45 -11.66
N ASN A 478 7.54 19.46 -11.95
CA ASN A 478 8.58 19.92 -11.04
C ASN A 478 8.56 21.46 -10.98
N ILE A 479 8.40 22.07 -9.80
CA ILE A 479 8.10 23.50 -9.69
C ILE A 479 9.40 24.29 -9.51
N ASN A 480 9.89 24.88 -10.61
CA ASN A 480 11.09 25.74 -10.60
C ASN A 480 10.77 27.21 -10.92
N SER A 481 9.53 27.51 -11.34
CA SER A 481 9.07 28.84 -11.74
C SER A 481 7.59 29.06 -11.37
N VAL A 482 7.13 30.31 -11.50
CA VAL A 482 5.72 30.67 -11.28
C VAL A 482 4.81 30.04 -12.34
N GLU A 483 5.28 29.89 -13.58
CA GLU A 483 4.57 29.18 -14.64
C GLU A 483 4.45 27.67 -14.35
N ASP A 484 5.49 27.04 -13.79
CA ASP A 484 5.42 25.63 -13.37
C ASP A 484 4.39 25.43 -12.26
N MET A 485 4.28 26.39 -11.34
CA MET A 485 3.30 26.34 -10.25
C MET A 485 1.87 26.48 -10.78
N GLN A 486 1.64 27.38 -11.74
CA GLN A 486 0.34 27.50 -12.42
C GLN A 486 -0.01 26.23 -13.21
N THR A 487 0.98 25.62 -13.86
CA THR A 487 0.84 24.36 -14.59
C THR A 487 0.53 23.20 -13.66
N ALA A 488 1.20 23.11 -12.51
CA ALA A 488 0.91 22.13 -11.47
C ALA A 488 -0.52 22.29 -10.92
N MET A 489 -0.97 23.53 -10.68
CA MET A 489 -2.34 23.82 -10.25
C MET A 489 -3.39 23.46 -11.33
N TYR A 490 -3.10 23.74 -12.60
CA TYR A 490 -3.94 23.35 -13.73
C TYR A 490 -4.02 21.82 -13.85
N ASN A 491 -2.88 21.14 -13.78
CA ASN A 491 -2.81 19.68 -13.86
C ASN A 491 -3.45 18.98 -12.66
N PHE A 492 -3.41 19.57 -11.45
CA PHE A 492 -4.13 19.05 -10.29
C PHE A 492 -5.65 19.08 -10.52
N LYS A 493 -6.19 20.20 -11.03
CA LYS A 493 -7.61 20.27 -11.46
C LYS A 493 -7.91 19.28 -12.58
N GLN A 494 -6.95 19.02 -13.47
CA GLN A 494 -7.07 17.98 -14.49
C GLN A 494 -6.86 16.57 -13.91
N LYS A 495 -6.26 16.38 -12.73
CA LYS A 495 -6.05 15.09 -12.08
C LYS A 495 -7.32 14.59 -11.41
N GLU A 496 -8.18 15.48 -10.90
CA GLU A 496 -9.59 15.14 -10.61
C GLU A 496 -10.34 14.72 -11.89
N LYS A 497 -10.10 15.40 -13.02
CA LYS A 497 -10.61 14.97 -14.33
C LYS A 497 -9.93 13.71 -14.90
N ARG A 498 -8.70 13.37 -14.50
CA ARG A 498 -7.97 12.14 -14.91
C ARG A 498 -8.27 10.95 -14.00
N ALA A 499 -8.63 11.19 -12.75
CA ALA A 499 -9.34 10.22 -11.92
C ALA A 499 -10.69 9.85 -12.58
N ALA A 500 -11.33 10.81 -13.25
CA ALA A 500 -12.45 10.56 -14.17
C ALA A 500 -12.02 9.97 -15.53
N ASN A 501 -10.79 10.20 -16.02
CA ASN A 501 -10.21 9.55 -17.23
C ASN A 501 -9.40 8.27 -16.92
N ARG A 502 -9.79 7.45 -15.93
CA ARG A 502 -9.50 6.00 -15.89
C ARG A 502 -10.24 5.28 -17.04
N ALA A 503 -10.03 5.76 -18.26
CA ALA A 503 -10.95 5.68 -19.38
C ALA A 503 -11.15 4.26 -19.93
N LEU A 504 -10.40 3.25 -19.47
CA LEU A 504 -10.65 1.86 -19.81
C LEU A 504 -11.47 1.09 -18.78
N LEU A 505 -11.57 1.56 -17.54
CA LEU A 505 -12.34 0.93 -16.47
C LEU A 505 -13.60 1.74 -16.13
N ASN A 506 -14.22 2.38 -17.14
CA ASN A 506 -15.48 3.09 -16.97
C ASN A 506 -16.56 2.08 -16.51
N GLY A 507 -16.93 2.16 -15.24
CA GLY A 507 -17.86 1.24 -14.57
C GLY A 507 -17.70 1.29 -13.06
N ASP A 508 -18.51 0.51 -12.33
CA ASP A 508 -18.34 0.34 -10.89
C ASP A 508 -16.98 -0.32 -10.58
N MET A 509 -16.16 0.41 -9.84
CA MET A 509 -14.78 0.05 -9.49
C MET A 509 -14.64 -0.65 -8.15
N SER A 510 -15.74 -0.94 -7.45
CA SER A 510 -15.68 -1.68 -6.19
C SER A 510 -14.94 -3.02 -6.33
N GLY A 511 -15.10 -3.73 -7.45
CA GLY A 511 -14.35 -4.96 -7.74
C GLY A 511 -12.83 -4.78 -7.86
N TYR A 512 -12.37 -3.59 -8.27
CA TYR A 512 -10.94 -3.27 -8.33
C TYR A 512 -10.33 -3.15 -6.93
N GLU A 513 -11.03 -2.43 -6.03
CA GLU A 513 -10.59 -2.27 -4.63
C GLU A 513 -10.62 -3.61 -3.87
N GLU A 514 -11.41 -4.57 -4.30
CA GLU A 514 -11.39 -5.93 -3.73
C GLU A 514 -10.17 -6.76 -4.15
N LEU A 515 -9.68 -6.62 -5.39
CA LEU A 515 -8.46 -7.30 -5.85
C LEU A 515 -7.18 -6.65 -5.31
N PHE A 516 -7.20 -5.33 -5.19
CA PHE A 516 -6.10 -4.55 -4.64
C PHE A 516 -6.59 -3.79 -3.40
N PRO A 517 -6.89 -4.51 -2.30
CA PRO A 517 -7.37 -3.89 -1.09
C PRO A 517 -6.31 -2.93 -0.59
N LYS A 518 -6.67 -1.65 -0.50
CA LYS A 518 -5.83 -0.69 0.20
C LYS A 518 -5.65 -1.20 1.63
N PRO A 519 -4.43 -1.20 2.17
CA PRO A 519 -4.23 -1.53 3.57
C PRO A 519 -5.15 -0.64 4.42
N LYS A 520 -6.07 -1.24 5.19
CA LYS A 520 -6.83 -0.51 6.21
C LYS A 520 -5.87 -0.21 7.37
N ARG A 521 -5.00 0.77 7.16
CA ARG A 521 -4.07 1.26 8.17
C ARG A 521 -4.42 2.72 8.44
N GLU A 522 -4.43 3.09 9.72
CA GLU A 522 -4.59 4.50 10.07
C GLU A 522 -3.45 5.30 9.42
N PRO A 523 -3.72 6.48 8.84
CA PRO A 523 -2.67 7.35 8.36
C PRO A 523 -1.68 7.63 9.49
N LYS A 524 -0.40 7.30 9.30
CA LYS A 524 0.62 7.71 10.27
C LYS A 524 0.83 9.20 10.18
N ASN A 525 0.69 9.88 11.31
CA ASN A 525 0.98 11.29 11.41
C ASN A 525 2.47 11.50 11.70
N TYR A 526 3.27 11.74 10.66
CA TYR A 526 4.66 12.16 10.79
C TYR A 526 4.76 13.68 10.99
N ASP A 527 4.12 14.18 12.04
CA ASP A 527 4.15 15.60 12.39
C ASP A 527 5.53 16.03 12.91
N ASP A 528 5.68 17.34 13.14
CA ASP A 528 6.93 17.92 13.66
C ASP A 528 7.36 17.27 14.99
N LYS A 529 6.40 16.89 15.84
CA LYS A 529 6.68 16.23 17.12
C LYS A 529 7.28 14.84 16.92
N PHE A 530 6.75 14.07 15.96
CA PHE A 530 7.31 12.79 15.58
C PHE A 530 8.73 12.93 15.03
N ILE A 531 8.96 13.88 14.12
CA ILE A 531 10.27 14.11 13.50
C ILE A 531 11.30 14.52 14.56
N ILE A 532 10.94 15.42 15.48
CA ILE A 532 11.79 15.82 16.62
C ILE A 532 12.13 14.61 17.50
N SER A 533 11.15 13.76 17.80
CA SER A 533 11.39 12.54 18.58
C SER A 533 12.36 11.59 17.87
N LYS A 534 12.26 11.43 16.55
CA LYS A 534 13.20 10.60 15.76
C LYS A 534 14.60 11.22 15.70
N ALA A 535 14.70 12.53 15.52
CA ALA A 535 15.97 13.25 15.57
C ALA A 535 16.67 13.06 16.94
N LYS A 536 15.90 13.07 18.03
CA LYS A 536 16.40 12.79 19.39
C LYS A 536 16.95 11.36 19.50
N GLN A 537 16.14 10.37 19.11
CA GLN A 537 16.51 8.94 19.17
C GLN A 537 17.80 8.66 18.39
N ASN A 538 17.99 9.33 17.25
CA ASN A 538 19.16 9.15 16.38
C ASN A 538 20.35 10.05 16.76
N GLY A 539 20.30 10.74 17.90
CA GLY A 539 21.41 11.55 18.42
C GLY A 539 21.80 12.71 17.50
N VAL A 540 20.82 13.34 16.84
CA VAL A 540 21.05 14.44 15.90
C VAL A 540 21.43 15.74 16.62
N PHE A 541 20.72 16.09 17.70
CA PHE A 541 20.86 17.40 18.35
C PHE A 541 22.28 17.76 18.81
N PRO A 542 23.07 16.85 19.42
CA PRO A 542 24.45 17.15 19.80
C PRO A 542 25.40 17.34 18.60
N LYS A 543 25.02 16.89 17.41
CA LYS A 543 25.82 16.97 16.17
C LYS A 543 25.54 18.25 15.38
N LEU A 544 24.48 18.99 15.70
CA LEU A 544 24.13 20.23 15.02
C LEU A 544 25.13 21.34 15.36
N THR A 545 25.59 22.04 14.32
CA THR A 545 26.49 23.18 14.46
C THR A 545 25.77 24.41 15.00
N GLU A 546 26.54 25.38 15.50
CA GLU A 546 26.02 26.68 15.93
C GLU A 546 25.21 27.38 14.81
N GLY A 547 25.71 27.35 13.57
CA GLY A 547 25.02 27.93 12.41
C GLY A 547 23.68 27.25 12.12
N GLN A 548 23.60 25.93 12.25
CA GLN A 548 22.35 25.18 12.08
C GLN A 548 21.32 25.55 13.15
N TRP A 549 21.73 25.61 14.41
CA TRP A 549 20.85 26.12 15.48
C TRP A 549 20.41 27.57 15.23
N ALA A 550 21.28 28.41 14.68
CA ALA A 550 20.93 29.78 14.34
C ALA A 550 19.82 29.88 13.28
N VAL A 551 19.84 28.98 12.28
CA VAL A 551 18.82 28.89 11.22
C VAL A 551 17.50 28.34 11.78
N ILE A 552 17.55 27.27 12.59
CA ILE A 552 16.34 26.72 13.24
C ILE A 552 15.60 27.82 14.01
N PHE A 553 16.34 28.66 14.74
CA PHE A 553 15.80 29.77 15.52
C PHE A 553 15.85 31.12 14.80
N GLN A 554 15.88 31.15 13.47
CA GLN A 554 15.93 32.41 12.71
C GLN A 554 14.62 33.20 12.81
N HIS A 555 13.48 32.51 12.81
CA HIS A 555 12.14 33.12 12.82
C HIS A 555 11.34 32.65 14.04
N LEU A 556 11.79 33.04 15.24
CA LEU A 556 11.05 32.75 16.47
C LEU A 556 9.69 33.46 16.46
N SER A 557 8.62 32.69 16.67
CA SER A 557 7.26 33.19 16.75
C SER A 557 6.98 33.75 18.14
N ASP A 558 6.27 34.88 18.24
CA ASP A 558 5.73 35.39 19.51
C ASP A 558 4.55 34.55 20.03
N LYS A 559 3.98 33.68 19.19
CA LYS A 559 2.87 32.80 19.56
C LYS A 559 3.39 31.44 20.05
N LYS A 560 2.54 30.70 20.75
CA LYS A 560 2.81 29.31 21.16
C LYS A 560 2.93 28.42 19.91
N ASP A 561 4.15 28.34 19.38
CA ASP A 561 4.55 27.43 18.32
C ASP A 561 5.10 26.15 18.98
N GLU A 562 4.32 25.07 18.89
CA GLU A 562 4.65 23.80 19.54
C GLU A 562 5.98 23.21 19.05
N LYS A 563 6.27 23.32 17.74
CA LYS A 563 7.52 22.85 17.14
C LYS A 563 8.71 23.60 17.73
N GLN A 564 8.63 24.94 17.75
CA GLN A 564 9.71 25.76 18.30
C GLN A 564 9.94 25.48 19.79
N ASN A 565 8.87 25.35 20.57
CA ASN A 565 8.99 25.06 22.00
C ASN A 565 9.66 23.70 22.26
N LEU A 566 9.34 22.66 21.48
CA LEU A 566 9.99 21.36 21.58
C LEU A 566 11.49 21.45 21.22
N LEU A 567 11.82 22.14 20.13
CA LEU A 567 13.22 22.33 19.71
C LEU A 567 14.05 23.11 20.73
N ILE A 568 13.46 24.11 21.38
CA ILE A 568 14.11 24.89 22.43
C ILE A 568 14.40 24.02 23.66
N LYS A 569 13.45 23.18 24.06
CA LYS A 569 13.65 22.22 25.16
C LYS A 569 14.79 21.25 24.87
N GLU A 570 14.84 20.71 23.65
CA GLU A 570 15.94 19.84 23.23
C GLU A 570 17.29 20.59 23.22
N TYR A 571 17.34 21.83 22.74
CA TYR A 571 18.55 22.67 22.78
C TYR A 571 19.07 22.89 24.21
N PHE A 572 18.19 23.22 25.17
CA PHE A 572 18.61 23.43 26.56
C PHE A 572 18.97 22.14 27.30
N SER A 573 18.54 20.98 26.80
CA SER A 573 18.94 19.68 27.33
C SER A 573 20.34 19.22 26.90
N LEU A 574 20.98 19.91 25.94
CA LEU A 574 22.34 19.60 25.49
C LEU A 574 23.37 19.76 26.61
N GLU A 575 24.38 18.89 26.66
CA GLU A 575 25.49 19.01 27.62
C GLU A 575 26.29 20.32 27.44
N LYS A 576 26.40 20.80 26.19
CA LYS A 576 27.11 22.04 25.85
C LYS A 576 26.24 22.91 24.94
N GLN A 577 25.78 24.04 25.47
CA GLN A 577 25.05 25.04 24.69
C GLN A 577 26.01 26.06 24.05
N PHE A 578 25.63 26.58 22.88
CA PHE A 578 26.35 27.66 22.20
C PHE A 578 25.98 29.03 22.82
N PRO A 579 26.95 29.83 23.32
CA PRO A 579 26.66 31.11 23.96
C PRO A 579 25.89 32.09 23.09
N SER A 580 26.22 32.19 21.81
CA SER A 580 25.56 33.07 20.82
C SER A 580 24.08 32.73 20.61
N ILE A 581 23.75 31.44 20.53
CA ILE A 581 22.39 30.94 20.34
C ILE A 581 21.58 31.14 21.62
N THR A 582 22.18 30.84 22.78
CA THR A 582 21.57 31.15 24.07
C THR A 582 21.25 32.65 24.16
N GLN A 583 22.19 33.51 23.76
CA GLN A 583 21.98 34.96 23.75
C GLN A 583 20.91 35.41 22.75
N LYS A 584 20.82 34.77 21.57
CA LYS A 584 19.77 35.02 20.57
C LYS A 584 18.38 34.63 21.11
N LEU A 585 18.26 33.47 21.75
CA LEU A 585 17.01 33.00 22.36
C LEU A 585 16.56 33.93 23.49
N VAL A 586 17.49 34.32 24.37
CA VAL A 586 17.24 35.30 25.43
C VAL A 586 16.86 36.68 24.85
N GLY A 587 17.53 37.12 23.77
CA GLY A 587 17.27 38.39 23.11
C GLY A 587 16.02 38.43 22.22
N SER A 588 15.34 37.30 22.01
CA SER A 588 14.05 37.26 21.29
C SER A 588 12.91 37.93 22.06
N ASN A 589 13.11 38.16 23.36
CA ASN A 589 12.08 38.66 24.27
C ASN A 589 10.78 37.83 24.18
N ASN A 590 10.91 36.50 24.07
CA ASN A 590 9.78 35.57 24.08
C ASN A 590 9.58 35.01 25.50
N PHE A 591 8.39 35.27 26.06
CA PHE A 591 8.05 34.87 27.43
C PHE A 591 8.11 33.36 27.65
N LEU A 592 7.52 32.57 26.76
CA LEU A 592 7.49 31.11 26.90
C LEU A 592 8.92 30.55 26.90
N VAL A 593 9.78 31.09 26.04
CA VAL A 593 11.19 30.67 25.96
C VAL A 593 11.93 30.96 27.26
N ILE A 594 11.76 32.16 27.82
CA ILE A 594 12.48 32.58 29.02
C ILE A 594 11.93 31.87 30.27
N SER A 595 10.60 31.82 30.42
CA SER A 595 9.92 31.22 31.58
C SER A 595 10.13 29.71 31.63
N GLU A 596 9.77 28.96 30.57
CA GLU A 596 9.81 27.50 30.59
C GLU A 596 11.23 26.94 30.74
N ASN A 597 12.25 27.71 30.34
CA ASN A 597 13.66 27.30 30.42
C ASN A 597 14.45 28.00 31.54
N LYS A 598 13.76 28.72 32.45
CA LYS A 598 14.35 29.40 33.63
C LYS A 598 15.50 30.35 33.28
N LEU A 599 15.38 31.11 32.19
CA LEU A 599 16.45 31.96 31.65
C LEU A 599 16.44 33.40 32.21
N TRP A 600 15.59 33.68 33.20
CA TRP A 600 15.42 35.02 33.78
C TRP A 600 16.74 35.67 34.23
N ASN A 601 17.69 34.88 34.75
CA ASN A 601 19.01 35.35 35.19
C ASN A 601 20.01 35.63 34.05
N LYS A 602 19.71 35.20 32.82
CA LYS A 602 20.57 35.41 31.63
C LYS A 602 20.24 36.69 30.87
N LEU A 603 19.13 37.35 31.21
CA LEU A 603 18.74 38.64 30.64
C LEU A 603 19.67 39.76 31.14
N SER A 604 20.22 40.53 30.22
CA SER A 604 20.87 41.81 30.55
C SER A 604 19.85 42.85 31.01
N ALA A 605 20.33 43.90 31.70
CA ALA A 605 19.54 45.05 32.13
C ALA A 605 18.66 45.63 30.99
N LYS A 606 19.28 45.90 29.84
CA LYS A 606 18.56 46.39 28.65
C LYS A 606 17.48 45.42 28.15
N GLN A 607 17.77 44.11 28.11
CA GLN A 607 16.80 43.11 27.69
C GLN A 607 15.60 43.03 28.63
N TRP A 608 15.82 43.17 29.94
CA TRP A 608 14.73 43.27 30.92
C TRP A 608 13.80 44.45 30.66
N ASN A 609 14.35 45.63 30.35
CA ASN A 609 13.56 46.80 29.99
C ASN A 609 12.77 46.58 28.68
N ASP A 610 13.41 46.03 27.64
CA ASP A 610 12.75 45.70 26.38
C ASP A 610 11.62 44.67 26.57
N PHE A 611 11.83 43.70 27.48
CA PHE A 611 10.87 42.65 27.81
C PHE A 611 9.61 43.21 28.47
N ILE A 612 9.78 44.06 29.50
CA ILE A 612 8.68 44.76 30.19
C ILE A 612 7.90 45.65 29.21
N TYR A 613 8.63 46.38 28.36
CA TYR A 613 8.03 47.25 27.37
C TYR A 613 7.20 46.46 26.35
N LYS A 614 7.75 45.35 25.80
CA LYS A 614 7.07 44.49 24.83
C LYS A 614 5.78 43.91 25.42
N VAL A 615 5.84 43.33 26.62
CA VAL A 615 4.67 42.74 27.27
C VAL A 615 3.59 43.78 27.46
N SER A 616 3.93 44.95 28.00
CA SER A 616 2.97 46.05 28.19
C SER A 616 2.31 46.52 26.89
N LYS A 617 3.07 46.55 25.79
CA LYS A 617 2.55 46.91 24.45
C LYS A 617 1.68 45.82 23.82
N ASP A 618 2.06 44.55 23.98
CA ASP A 618 1.29 43.42 23.46
C ASP A 618 -0.08 43.33 24.14
N PHE A 619 -0.15 43.63 25.45
CA PHE A 619 -1.41 43.79 26.17
C PHE A 619 -2.35 44.83 25.54
N GLU A 620 -1.82 46.00 25.17
CA GLU A 620 -2.61 47.08 24.58
C GLU A 620 -3.16 46.74 23.20
N THR A 621 -2.39 45.98 22.42
CA THR A 621 -2.62 45.85 20.96
C THR A 621 -3.19 44.51 20.53
N ARG A 622 -2.86 43.40 21.21
CA ARG A 622 -3.18 42.03 20.73
C ARG A 622 -4.35 41.36 21.46
N CYS A 623 -4.72 41.84 22.65
CA CYS A 623 -5.63 41.11 23.55
C CYS A 623 -6.93 41.83 23.89
N TYR A 624 -7.16 43.01 23.31
CA TYR A 624 -8.34 43.82 23.58
C TYR A 624 -9.63 43.09 23.18
N GLY A 625 -10.39 42.55 24.15
CA GLY A 625 -11.66 41.87 23.87
C GLY A 625 -11.76 40.42 24.35
N ASN A 626 -10.65 39.72 24.58
CA ASN A 626 -10.64 38.29 24.88
C ASN A 626 -10.22 38.02 26.33
N LYS A 627 -11.18 37.62 27.18
CA LYS A 627 -10.98 37.41 28.62
C LYS A 627 -9.93 36.34 28.95
N ASP A 628 -9.85 35.27 28.17
CA ASP A 628 -8.90 34.18 28.45
C ASP A 628 -7.46 34.59 28.12
N ALA A 629 -7.29 35.31 27.01
CA ALA A 629 -5.99 35.88 26.64
C ALA A 629 -5.56 37.01 27.61
N GLU A 630 -6.51 37.82 28.10
CA GLU A 630 -6.27 38.84 29.11
C GLU A 630 -5.80 38.22 30.44
N SER A 631 -6.45 37.14 30.91
CA SER A 631 -6.05 36.40 32.12
C SER A 631 -4.67 35.76 32.00
N GLU A 632 -4.40 35.08 30.88
CA GLU A 632 -3.12 34.41 30.66
C GLU A 632 -1.96 35.40 30.65
N ASN A 633 -2.09 36.52 29.93
CA ASN A 633 -1.04 37.53 29.91
C ASN A 633 -0.85 38.17 31.30
N LEU A 634 -1.91 38.36 32.10
CA LEU A 634 -1.77 38.91 33.47
C LEU A 634 -0.94 38.00 34.36
N LYS A 635 -1.08 36.68 34.23
CA LYS A 635 -0.21 35.72 34.91
C LYS A 635 1.24 35.85 34.43
N GLN A 636 1.46 35.98 33.12
CA GLN A 636 2.81 36.20 32.57
C GLN A 636 3.43 37.48 33.15
N PHE A 637 2.67 38.56 33.20
CA PHE A 637 3.11 39.84 33.78
C PHE A 637 3.46 39.72 35.27
N GLN A 638 2.63 39.02 36.05
CA GLN A 638 2.87 38.76 37.46
C GLN A 638 4.17 37.97 37.69
N GLU A 639 4.46 36.97 36.84
CA GLU A 639 5.71 36.20 36.88
C GLU A 639 6.93 37.08 36.56
N ILE A 640 6.82 37.95 35.56
CA ILE A 640 7.88 38.90 35.18
C ILE A 640 8.22 39.80 36.35
N ILE A 641 7.23 40.45 36.95
CA ILE A 641 7.43 41.36 38.08
C ILE A 641 8.08 40.62 39.25
N SER A 642 7.63 39.38 39.52
CA SER A 642 8.19 38.56 40.61
C SER A 642 9.67 38.23 40.39
N HIS A 643 10.07 37.84 39.18
CA HIS A 643 11.48 37.56 38.85
C HIS A 643 12.34 38.82 38.77
N PHE A 644 11.79 39.90 38.25
CA PHE A 644 12.46 41.20 38.19
C PHE A 644 12.79 41.72 39.60
N ASP A 645 11.85 41.55 40.53
CA ASP A 645 12.04 41.90 41.95
C ASP A 645 13.09 40.99 42.61
N ALA A 646 12.96 39.67 42.43
CA ALA A 646 13.86 38.67 43.01
C ALA A 646 15.32 38.79 42.53
N LEU A 647 15.54 39.17 41.26
CA LEU A 647 16.88 39.34 40.66
C LEU A 647 17.46 40.75 40.85
N ASN A 648 16.74 41.60 41.59
CA ASN A 648 17.07 42.97 41.91
C ASN A 648 17.46 43.80 40.68
N ILE A 649 16.67 43.69 39.61
CA ILE A 649 17.00 44.31 38.32
C ILE A 649 16.96 45.84 38.39
N ILE A 650 16.14 46.44 39.26
CA ILE A 650 16.05 47.91 39.44
C ILE A 650 17.42 48.53 39.68
N GLU A 651 18.27 47.91 40.52
CA GLU A 651 19.60 48.43 40.84
C GLU A 651 20.60 48.33 39.68
N LYS A 652 20.26 47.56 38.64
CA LYS A 652 21.10 47.33 37.45
C LYS A 652 20.71 48.21 36.26
N LEU A 653 19.58 48.92 36.36
CA LEU A 653 19.06 49.80 35.32
C LEU A 653 19.50 51.24 35.56
N ASP A 654 19.64 52.00 34.48
CA ASP A 654 19.79 53.45 34.61
C ASP A 654 18.45 54.15 34.92
N GLU A 655 18.53 55.40 35.38
CA GLU A 655 17.35 56.22 35.74
C GLU A 655 16.27 56.26 34.64
N LYS A 656 16.67 56.25 33.37
CA LYS A 656 15.75 56.33 32.23
C LYS A 656 15.07 54.99 31.98
N GLU A 657 15.81 53.89 32.06
CA GLU A 657 15.29 52.55 31.94
C GLU A 657 14.32 52.21 33.09
N ILE A 658 14.64 52.64 34.32
CA ILE A 658 13.75 52.50 35.48
C ILE A 658 12.44 53.27 35.24
N LEU A 659 12.52 54.52 34.77
CA LEU A 659 11.34 55.32 34.47
C LEU A 659 10.49 54.69 33.34
N SER A 660 11.12 54.21 32.27
CA SER A 660 10.45 53.50 31.17
C SER A 660 9.74 52.23 31.66
N CYS A 661 10.41 51.42 32.48
CA CYS A 661 9.82 50.23 33.12
C CYS A 661 8.59 50.61 33.96
N LEU A 662 8.71 51.62 34.82
CA LEU A 662 7.60 52.10 35.66
C LEU A 662 6.40 52.53 34.81
N ILE A 663 6.65 53.33 33.76
CA ILE A 663 5.63 53.80 32.83
C ILE A 663 4.89 52.65 32.14
N SER A 664 5.63 51.65 31.67
CA SER A 664 5.06 50.46 31.02
C SER A 664 4.23 49.63 31.99
N CYS A 665 4.75 49.38 33.19
CA CYS A 665 4.08 48.55 34.18
C CYS A 665 2.82 49.21 34.75
N VAL A 666 2.87 50.50 35.09
CA VAL A 666 1.70 51.22 35.63
C VAL A 666 0.58 51.29 34.61
N LYS A 667 0.89 51.50 33.32
CA LYS A 667 -0.13 51.56 32.27
C LYS A 667 -0.98 50.30 32.15
N VAL A 668 -0.41 49.12 32.42
CA VAL A 668 -1.17 47.86 32.48
C VAL A 668 -2.13 47.86 33.68
N LEU A 669 -1.67 48.36 34.84
CA LEU A 669 -2.43 48.38 36.10
C LEU A 669 -3.52 49.46 36.17
N THR A 670 -3.37 50.56 35.43
CA THR A 670 -4.35 51.67 35.40
C THR A 670 -5.44 51.47 34.35
N SER A 671 -5.38 50.37 33.58
CA SER A 671 -6.41 50.03 32.59
C SER A 671 -7.78 49.83 33.25
N SER A 672 -8.71 50.74 32.97
CA SER A 672 -10.06 50.77 33.57
C SER A 672 -10.89 49.52 33.25
N ARG A 673 -10.64 48.88 32.10
CA ARG A 673 -11.27 47.62 31.71
C ARG A 673 -10.70 46.45 32.50
N LEU A 674 -9.39 46.32 32.57
CA LEU A 674 -8.76 45.18 33.26
C LEU A 674 -9.10 45.21 34.76
N ASN A 675 -9.09 46.39 35.38
CA ASN A 675 -9.54 46.54 36.77
C ASN A 675 -10.99 46.08 37.02
N LYS A 676 -11.85 46.07 36.00
CA LYS A 676 -13.23 45.56 36.10
C LYS A 676 -13.33 44.05 35.90
N VAL A 677 -12.53 43.49 35.00
CA VAL A 677 -12.64 42.09 34.57
C VAL A 677 -11.73 41.14 35.37
N HIS A 678 -10.54 41.60 35.74
CA HIS A 678 -9.48 40.83 36.42
C HIS A 678 -8.97 41.57 37.67
N SER A 679 -9.90 41.97 38.53
CA SER A 679 -9.62 42.81 39.70
C SER A 679 -8.71 42.13 40.72
N ALA A 680 -8.88 40.83 40.95
CA ALA A 680 -8.09 40.07 41.92
C ALA A 680 -6.62 39.96 41.52
N GLU A 681 -6.32 39.64 40.26
CA GLU A 681 -4.95 39.54 39.74
C GLU A 681 -4.23 40.89 39.76
N ILE A 682 -4.93 41.98 39.40
CA ILE A 682 -4.35 43.33 39.48
C ILE A 682 -4.07 43.74 40.92
N ILE A 683 -4.98 43.43 41.86
CA ILE A 683 -4.77 43.73 43.28
C ILE A 683 -3.53 42.98 43.80
N ASP A 684 -3.35 41.71 43.45
CA ASP A 684 -2.14 40.96 43.83
C ASP A 684 -0.86 41.63 43.30
N ILE A 685 -0.85 42.02 42.01
CA ILE A 685 0.30 42.69 41.41
C ILE A 685 0.58 44.04 42.10
N LYS A 686 -0.47 44.83 42.41
CA LYS A 686 -0.35 46.12 43.13
C LYS A 686 0.22 45.95 44.55
N ASN A 687 -0.03 44.80 45.19
CA ASN A 687 0.44 44.50 46.54
C ASN A 687 1.90 44.02 46.59
N LYS A 688 2.55 43.74 45.46
CA LYS A 688 3.98 43.34 45.43
C LYS A 688 4.88 44.43 46.01
N THR A 689 5.93 44.02 46.71
CA THR A 689 6.97 44.91 47.30
C THR A 689 7.79 45.66 46.25
N PHE A 690 7.86 45.11 45.04
CA PHE A 690 8.47 45.70 43.85
C PHE A 690 8.26 47.22 43.72
N TRP A 691 7.03 47.70 43.92
CA TRP A 691 6.68 49.12 43.75
C TRP A 691 7.35 50.06 44.75
N ASN A 692 7.72 49.55 45.92
CA ASN A 692 8.36 50.34 46.98
C ASN A 692 9.85 50.60 46.69
N LYS A 693 10.43 49.92 45.69
CA LYS A 693 11.84 50.07 45.30
C LYS A 693 12.10 51.27 44.40
N PHE A 694 11.05 51.84 43.79
CA PHE A 694 11.18 53.05 42.98
C PHE A 694 11.38 54.28 43.88
N SER A 695 12.41 55.08 43.58
CA SER A 695 12.65 56.31 44.34
C SER A 695 11.54 57.33 44.11
N LYS A 696 11.44 58.29 45.02
CA LYS A 696 10.53 59.42 44.93
C LYS A 696 10.73 60.22 43.64
N GLU A 697 11.99 60.39 43.21
CA GLU A 697 12.35 61.10 41.98
C GLU A 697 11.87 60.38 40.72
N ILE A 698 11.93 59.04 40.70
CA ILE A 698 11.41 58.24 39.59
C ILE A 698 9.89 58.36 39.48
N TRP A 699 9.18 58.30 40.60
CA TRP A 699 7.73 58.54 40.63
C TRP A 699 7.36 59.94 40.16
N MET A 700 8.12 60.97 40.56
CA MET A 700 7.96 62.34 40.03
C MET A 700 8.18 62.41 38.52
N GLY A 701 9.19 61.69 38.01
CA GLY A 701 9.42 61.52 36.57
C GLY A 701 8.20 60.92 35.86
N TYR A 702 7.60 59.86 36.41
CA TYR A 702 6.41 59.21 35.86
C TYR A 702 5.23 60.19 35.77
N PHE A 703 4.94 60.92 36.84
CA PHE A 703 3.88 61.92 36.86
C PHE A 703 4.11 63.06 35.86
N SER A 704 5.37 63.36 35.53
CA SER A 704 5.71 64.37 34.53
C SER A 704 5.41 63.97 33.09
N GLU A 705 5.55 62.68 32.79
CA GLU A 705 5.47 62.16 31.42
C GLU A 705 4.06 61.68 31.03
N ARG A 706 3.28 61.12 31.97
CA ARG A 706 2.07 60.34 31.61
C ARG A 706 0.71 60.99 31.84
N ASP A 707 0.61 62.12 32.55
CA ASP A 707 -0.67 62.78 32.86
C ASP A 707 -1.72 61.86 33.54
N GLU A 708 -1.29 60.77 34.19
CA GLU A 708 -2.14 59.78 34.84
C GLU A 708 -1.88 59.78 36.35
N PHE A 709 -2.92 60.05 37.14
CA PHE A 709 -2.90 60.01 38.59
C PHE A 709 -4.01 59.09 39.08
N ASP A 710 -3.64 57.95 39.65
CA ASP A 710 -4.55 57.01 40.31
C ASP A 710 -4.13 56.79 41.78
N ILE A 711 -5.07 56.33 42.61
CA ILE A 711 -4.87 56.13 44.06
C ILE A 711 -3.68 55.20 44.32
N PHE A 712 -3.46 54.20 43.47
CA PHE A 712 -2.36 53.26 43.61
C PHE A 712 -0.99 53.93 43.47
N CYS A 713 -0.80 54.77 42.45
CA CYS A 713 0.45 55.52 42.27
C CYS A 713 0.69 56.48 43.43
N GLU A 714 -0.37 57.11 43.97
CA GLU A 714 -0.27 57.98 45.15
C GLU A 714 0.25 57.22 46.37
N GLU A 715 -0.32 56.06 46.65
CA GLU A 715 0.09 55.22 47.78
C GLU A 715 1.53 54.75 47.64
N LYS A 716 1.94 54.27 46.46
CA LYS A 716 3.27 53.72 46.23
C LYS A 716 4.38 54.78 46.12
N ALA A 717 4.08 55.93 45.53
CA ALA A 717 5.00 57.07 45.53
C ALA A 717 5.13 57.74 46.90
N ASN A 718 4.36 57.26 47.90
CA ASN A 718 4.31 57.77 49.25
C ASN A 718 4.07 59.29 49.28
N VAL A 719 3.15 59.75 48.43
CA VAL A 719 2.83 61.17 48.26
C VAL A 719 2.35 61.82 49.56
N LYS A 720 1.84 61.00 50.49
CA LYS A 720 1.49 61.44 51.85
C LYS A 720 2.67 62.02 52.63
N ASN A 721 3.91 61.64 52.32
CA ASN A 721 5.11 62.14 52.99
C ASN A 721 5.90 63.15 52.14
N TRP A 722 5.34 63.61 51.02
CA TRP A 722 5.95 64.67 50.22
C TRP A 722 6.01 65.99 50.98
N ASP A 723 7.10 66.71 50.80
CA ASP A 723 7.30 68.01 51.42
C ASP A 723 6.50 69.11 50.69
N LYS A 724 6.60 70.34 51.20
CA LYS A 724 5.89 71.49 50.64
C LYS A 724 6.27 71.74 49.17
N ASN A 725 7.55 71.59 48.83
CA ASN A 725 8.05 71.84 47.47
C ASN A 725 7.61 70.75 46.50
N ASP A 726 7.65 69.48 46.89
CA ASP A 726 7.15 68.38 46.05
C ASP A 726 5.66 68.54 45.74
N SER A 727 4.87 68.88 46.76
CA SER A 727 3.43 69.09 46.64
C SER A 727 3.12 70.24 45.68
N LEU A 728 3.86 71.35 45.80
CA LEU A 728 3.76 72.51 44.89
C LEU A 728 4.19 72.14 43.45
N ASN A 729 5.33 71.46 43.30
CA ASN A 729 5.85 71.04 41.99
C ASN A 729 4.86 70.12 41.26
N PHE A 730 4.27 69.17 41.97
CA PHE A 730 3.25 68.28 41.43
C PHE A 730 1.98 69.03 41.02
N VAL A 731 1.49 69.92 41.88
CA VAL A 731 0.34 70.80 41.58
C VAL A 731 0.63 71.66 40.34
N GLU A 732 1.83 72.24 40.22
CA GLU A 732 2.26 72.98 39.03
C GLU A 732 2.29 72.12 37.75
N MET A 733 2.77 70.88 37.83
CA MET A 733 2.79 69.94 36.71
C MET A 733 1.37 69.63 36.21
N CYS A 734 0.46 69.30 37.13
CA CYS A 734 -0.95 69.07 36.79
C CYS A 734 -1.57 70.29 36.10
N PHE A 735 -1.25 71.52 36.55
CA PHE A 735 -1.76 72.76 35.95
C PHE A 735 -1.17 73.07 34.56
N LYS A 736 0.13 72.83 34.31
CA LYS A 736 0.77 73.09 33.00
C LYS A 736 0.27 72.17 31.87
N HIS A 737 -0.26 70.99 32.19
CA HIS A 737 -0.75 70.03 31.20
C HIS A 737 -2.25 70.16 30.89
N GLN A 738 -3.08 70.67 31.82
CA GLN A 738 -4.51 70.94 31.59
C GLN A 738 -4.79 71.98 30.49
N LYS A 739 -3.84 72.86 30.16
CA LYS A 739 -3.96 73.87 29.09
C LYS A 739 -4.03 73.27 27.67
N ASN A 740 -3.70 71.99 27.49
CA ASN A 740 -3.49 71.37 26.16
C ASN A 740 -4.42 70.20 25.79
N ARG A 741 -5.44 69.82 26.59
CA ARG A 741 -6.29 68.65 26.30
C ARG A 741 -7.80 68.96 26.22
N ARG A 742 -8.53 68.17 25.41
CA ARG A 742 -9.99 68.22 25.18
C ARG A 742 -10.81 67.69 26.38
N PRO A 743 -12.13 67.98 26.47
CA PRO A 743 -12.96 67.88 27.68
C PRO A 743 -13.28 66.47 28.24
N GLU A 744 -12.67 65.41 27.71
CA GLU A 744 -13.17 64.04 27.86
C GLU A 744 -12.63 63.31 29.12
N TYR A 745 -11.71 63.92 29.88
CA TYR A 745 -11.06 63.32 31.06
C TYR A 745 -11.68 63.75 32.41
N ARG A 746 -12.95 63.41 32.65
CA ARG A 746 -13.67 63.75 33.91
C ARG A 746 -13.14 63.03 35.16
N GLN A 747 -12.46 61.89 35.02
CA GLN A 747 -12.02 61.06 36.16
C GLN A 747 -10.78 61.62 36.87
N VAL A 748 -9.78 62.13 36.12
CA VAL A 748 -8.56 62.77 36.66
C VAL A 748 -8.90 63.99 37.53
N ARG A 749 -10.02 64.67 37.25
CA ARG A 749 -10.52 65.81 38.04
C ARG A 749 -11.11 65.45 39.41
N ARG A 750 -11.38 64.15 39.68
CA ARG A 750 -11.99 63.68 40.93
C ARG A 750 -10.92 63.22 41.93
N ASP A 751 -9.97 62.39 41.48
CA ASP A 751 -8.88 61.88 42.31
C ASP A 751 -7.89 63.00 42.69
N PHE A 752 -7.62 63.93 41.76
CA PHE A 752 -6.92 65.18 42.06
C PHE A 752 -7.67 66.07 43.08
N ARG A 753 -9.01 66.03 43.10
CA ARG A 753 -9.84 66.76 44.06
C ARG A 753 -9.73 66.18 45.46
N GLU A 754 -9.72 64.86 45.58
CA GLU A 754 -9.50 64.12 46.84
C GLU A 754 -8.10 64.39 47.39
N PHE A 755 -7.07 64.32 46.53
CA PHE A 755 -5.67 64.60 46.84
C PHE A 755 -5.45 66.04 47.35
N ILE A 756 -6.01 67.03 46.64
CA ILE A 756 -5.99 68.43 47.07
C ILE A 756 -6.71 68.55 48.42
N LYS A 757 -7.89 67.93 48.61
CA LYS A 757 -8.64 67.97 49.88
C LYS A 757 -7.86 67.44 51.08
N THR A 758 -7.15 66.33 50.95
CA THR A 758 -6.34 65.76 52.05
C THR A 758 -5.06 66.55 52.32
N LYS A 759 -4.50 67.23 51.30
CA LYS A 759 -3.24 68.00 51.41
C LYS A 759 -3.41 69.50 51.65
N LEU A 760 -4.61 70.04 51.50
CA LEU A 760 -4.92 71.44 51.80
C LEU A 760 -4.54 71.79 53.25
N ASN A 761 -4.62 70.86 54.21
CA ASN A 761 -4.31 71.12 55.63
C ASN A 761 -2.85 71.53 55.93
N THR A 762 -1.91 71.34 54.99
CA THR A 762 -0.50 71.79 55.13
C THR A 762 -0.19 73.10 54.40
N LEU A 763 -1.18 73.71 53.74
CA LEU A 763 -1.08 74.97 53.00
C LEU A 763 -1.73 76.11 53.80
N THR A 764 -1.22 77.33 53.67
CA THR A 764 -1.82 78.52 54.30
C THR A 764 -3.22 78.80 53.72
N GLU A 765 -4.13 79.39 54.49
CA GLU A 765 -5.51 79.70 54.03
C GLU A 765 -5.54 80.52 52.73
N LEU A 766 -4.52 81.36 52.50
CA LEU A 766 -4.35 82.11 51.27
C LEU A 766 -4.03 81.21 50.06
N GLU A 767 -3.14 80.23 50.25
CA GLU A 767 -2.77 79.23 49.24
C GLU A 767 -3.94 78.29 48.93
N LYS A 768 -4.69 77.85 49.96
CA LYS A 768 -5.93 77.06 49.81
C LYS A 768 -6.96 77.79 48.94
N THR A 769 -7.25 79.03 49.29
CA THR A 769 -8.25 79.86 48.60
C THR A 769 -7.85 80.13 47.14
N LYS A 770 -6.55 80.31 46.87
CA LYS A 770 -6.04 80.45 45.50
C LYS A 770 -6.22 79.17 44.69
N ILE A 771 -5.79 78.03 45.20
CA ILE A 771 -5.92 76.72 44.52
C ILE A 771 -7.40 76.39 44.25
N GLU A 772 -8.29 76.63 45.21
CA GLU A 772 -9.74 76.40 45.05
C GLU A 772 -10.37 77.32 43.98
N LYS A 773 -9.95 78.58 43.89
CA LYS A 773 -10.42 79.52 42.85
C LYS A 773 -9.94 79.13 41.45
N ILE A 774 -8.66 78.76 41.32
CA ILE A 774 -8.07 78.26 40.06
C ILE A 774 -8.79 76.98 39.62
N PHE A 775 -9.10 76.10 40.56
CA PHE A 775 -9.81 74.85 40.30
C PHE A 775 -11.26 75.08 39.85
N LYS A 776 -11.99 76.02 40.46
CA LYS A 776 -13.35 76.42 40.03
C LYS A 776 -13.37 76.99 38.62
N ALA A 777 -12.36 77.77 38.23
CA ALA A 777 -12.24 78.32 36.89
C ALA A 777 -12.07 77.22 35.82
N LEU A 778 -11.26 76.20 36.11
CA LEU A 778 -11.02 75.04 35.23
C LEU A 778 -12.24 74.11 35.06
N ASP A 779 -13.11 74.00 36.06
CA ASP A 779 -14.27 73.08 35.99
C ASP A 779 -15.42 73.66 35.17
N LYS A 780 -15.43 74.97 34.92
CA LYS A 780 -16.50 75.71 34.23
C LYS A 780 -16.09 76.43 32.94
N ASP A 781 -14.85 76.27 32.46
CA ASP A 781 -14.27 77.08 31.37
C ASP A 781 -14.38 78.60 31.64
N GLU A 782 -14.25 79.01 32.90
CA GLU A 782 -14.27 80.42 33.31
C GLU A 782 -12.85 81.04 33.27
N LYS A 783 -12.76 82.36 33.13
CA LYS A 783 -11.47 83.11 33.11
C LYS A 783 -10.72 82.90 34.44
N PHE A 784 -9.42 82.61 34.37
CA PHE A 784 -8.57 82.55 35.57
C PHE A 784 -8.58 83.90 36.31
N PRO A 785 -8.41 83.90 37.65
CA PRO A 785 -8.31 85.13 38.43
C PRO A 785 -7.21 86.06 37.88
N ASP A 786 -7.47 87.37 37.81
CA ASP A 786 -6.54 88.35 37.21
C ASP A 786 -5.19 88.47 37.96
N ASP A 787 -5.16 88.07 39.23
CA ASP A 787 -3.96 87.98 40.08
C ASP A 787 -3.20 86.64 39.93
N PHE A 788 -3.71 85.73 39.10
CA PHE A 788 -3.06 84.46 38.77
C PHE A 788 -2.11 84.62 37.58
N ASN A 789 -0.90 85.10 37.86
CA ASN A 789 0.14 85.20 36.84
C ASN A 789 0.80 83.82 36.58
N MET A 790 0.47 83.17 35.46
CA MET A 790 1.13 81.93 35.04
C MET A 790 2.66 82.07 34.89
N HIS A 791 3.19 83.29 34.70
CA HIS A 791 4.64 83.53 34.61
C HIS A 791 5.37 83.37 35.95
N SER A 792 4.72 83.55 37.11
CA SER A 792 5.39 83.39 38.40
C SER A 792 5.54 81.94 38.86
N LEU A 793 4.90 80.99 38.17
CA LEU A 793 5.02 79.52 38.38
C LEU A 793 5.93 78.87 37.31
N GLN A 794 6.69 79.67 36.57
CA GLN A 794 7.77 79.16 35.72
C GLN A 794 9.04 78.96 36.55
N LYS A 795 9.03 78.00 37.48
CA LYS A 795 10.30 77.41 37.90
C LYS A 795 10.87 76.64 36.70
N GLU A 796 12.14 76.90 36.39
CA GLU A 796 12.84 76.22 35.31
C GLU A 796 13.10 74.77 35.74
N LEU A 797 12.78 73.81 34.86
CA LEU A 797 13.17 72.41 35.08
C LEU A 797 14.66 72.32 34.84
N GLU A 798 15.43 71.92 35.85
CA GLU A 798 16.87 71.72 35.78
C GLU A 798 17.21 70.23 35.75
N CYS A 799 18.04 69.84 34.79
CA CYS A 799 18.65 68.53 34.73
C CYS A 799 19.70 68.39 35.85
N LYS A 800 19.43 67.58 36.88
CA LYS A 800 20.32 67.44 38.05
C LYS A 800 21.74 67.00 37.69
N LYS A 801 21.90 66.27 36.58
CA LYS A 801 23.18 65.73 36.12
C LYS A 801 23.97 66.67 35.20
N CYS A 802 23.29 67.58 34.51
CA CYS A 802 23.87 68.37 33.43
C CYS A 802 23.61 69.88 33.55
N GLY A 803 22.89 70.33 34.57
CA GLY A 803 22.65 71.73 34.89
C GLY A 803 21.83 72.53 33.87
N HIS A 804 21.28 71.87 32.84
CA HIS A 804 20.46 72.54 31.83
C HIS A 804 19.10 72.91 32.39
N THR A 805 18.68 74.17 32.20
CA THR A 805 17.35 74.67 32.53
C THR A 805 16.45 74.86 31.30
N LEU A 806 15.17 74.45 31.40
CA LEU A 806 14.24 74.36 30.28
C LEU A 806 13.28 75.58 30.23
N VAL A 807 13.53 76.55 29.34
CA VAL A 807 12.85 77.87 29.36
C VAL A 807 11.68 78.00 28.35
N LYS A 808 11.65 77.28 27.21
CA LYS A 808 10.53 77.31 26.23
C LYS A 808 10.30 75.98 25.48
N ARG A 809 9.02 75.69 25.22
CA ARG A 809 8.43 74.37 24.84
C ARG A 809 8.67 73.86 23.42
N LYS A 810 9.54 74.45 22.59
CA LYS A 810 9.66 74.06 21.16
C LYS A 810 10.90 73.28 20.75
N ASP A 811 11.84 73.07 21.65
CA ASP A 811 12.97 72.17 21.40
C ASP A 811 12.85 70.99 22.36
N TYR A 812 12.83 69.77 21.81
CA TYR A 812 13.03 68.55 22.59
C TYR A 812 14.29 68.75 23.43
N GLY A 813 14.16 68.64 24.76
CA GLY A 813 15.23 68.97 25.71
C GLY A 813 16.55 68.31 25.29
N PRO A 814 17.68 69.03 25.28
CA PRO A 814 18.95 68.55 24.72
C PRO A 814 19.61 67.43 25.54
N CYS A 815 18.97 66.95 26.62
CA CYS A 815 19.49 65.85 27.45
C CYS A 815 18.37 64.87 27.86
N ASN A 816 18.75 63.59 28.04
CA ASN A 816 17.84 62.47 28.34
C ASN A 816 17.84 62.09 29.84
N HIS A 817 18.05 63.04 30.77
CA HIS A 817 18.16 62.78 32.22
C HIS A 817 16.87 63.13 32.98
N ILE A 818 16.77 62.76 34.27
CA ILE A 818 15.67 63.17 35.17
C ILE A 818 15.71 64.68 35.41
N TRP A 819 14.56 65.33 35.27
CA TRP A 819 14.38 66.78 35.45
C TRP A 819 13.67 67.09 36.76
N ILE A 820 14.22 68.04 37.52
CA ILE A 820 13.66 68.51 38.80
C ILE A 820 13.48 70.03 38.77
N TYR A 821 12.57 70.60 39.56
CA TYR A 821 12.35 72.04 39.60
C TYR A 821 13.43 72.76 40.42
N SER A 822 14.09 73.76 39.84
CA SER A 822 15.05 74.61 40.56
C SER A 822 14.34 75.75 41.30
N ASN A 823 14.87 76.12 42.47
CA ASN A 823 14.25 77.05 43.42
C ASN A 823 15.20 78.25 43.63
N THR A 824 15.25 79.20 42.68
CA THR A 824 16.04 80.44 42.86
C THR A 824 15.33 81.66 42.27
N ASP A 825 15.14 82.67 43.13
CA ASP A 825 14.41 83.91 42.89
C ASP A 825 15.01 84.82 41.80
N ALA A 826 14.09 85.54 41.15
CA ALA A 826 14.30 86.41 40.00
C ALA A 826 15.29 87.57 40.24
N LYS A 827 16.26 87.73 39.33
CA LYS A 827 16.66 89.05 38.79
C LYS A 827 17.62 88.94 37.60
N ASN A 828 17.32 89.76 36.59
CA ASN A 828 18.17 90.25 35.50
C ASN A 828 18.50 89.29 34.35
N ARG A 829 17.99 89.61 33.15
CA ARG A 829 18.85 89.88 31.99
C ARG A 829 18.11 90.61 30.85
N SER A 830 18.46 91.87 30.71
CA SER A 830 18.48 92.64 29.48
C SER A 830 19.53 92.09 28.49
N GLN A 831 19.31 92.36 27.21
CA GLN A 831 20.27 92.47 26.09
C GLN A 831 21.53 91.57 26.06
N LYS A 832 21.68 90.79 24.97
CA LYS A 832 22.71 91.06 23.94
C LYS A 832 22.60 90.13 22.73
N ASP A 833 22.73 90.75 21.57
CA ASP A 833 23.14 90.19 20.29
C ASP A 833 24.44 89.38 20.37
N GLY A 834 24.61 88.43 19.44
CA GLY A 834 25.89 87.77 19.19
C GLY A 834 25.86 86.52 18.30
N SER A 835 25.60 86.70 17.01
CA SER A 835 26.35 86.09 15.87
C SER A 835 26.79 84.59 15.88
N LYS A 836 26.31 83.88 14.83
CA LYS A 836 26.97 82.84 13.97
C LYS A 836 27.27 81.46 14.62
N ASN A 837 27.16 80.29 13.98
CA ASN A 837 27.10 79.88 12.57
C ASN A 837 26.65 78.39 12.44
N SER A 838 26.17 77.99 11.24
CA SER A 838 26.10 76.61 10.66
C SER A 838 25.08 75.62 11.26
N THR A 839 24.35 74.76 10.54
CA THR A 839 24.33 74.39 9.11
C THR A 839 22.95 73.79 8.78
N THR A 840 22.53 73.96 7.54
CA THR A 840 21.27 73.53 6.93
C THR A 840 21.14 72.00 6.83
N ALA A 841 19.99 71.45 7.23
CA ALA A 841 19.46 70.19 6.69
C ALA A 841 17.93 70.25 6.59
N ASN A 842 17.44 70.20 5.36
CA ASN A 842 16.05 70.42 4.98
C ASN A 842 15.12 69.26 5.38
N ARG A 843 13.99 69.66 5.95
CA ARG A 843 12.80 68.88 6.28
C ARG A 843 11.90 68.84 5.03
N LYS A 844 11.45 67.65 4.60
CA LYS A 844 10.28 67.52 3.70
C LYS A 844 9.15 66.80 4.41
N THR A 845 8.00 67.45 4.34
CA THR A 845 6.70 67.18 4.95
C THR A 845 5.94 66.06 4.25
N TYR A 846 5.22 65.27 5.04
CA TYR A 846 4.16 64.37 4.61
C TYR A 846 2.87 65.16 4.37
N GLU A 847 2.23 64.99 3.21
CA GLU A 847 0.85 65.39 2.97
C GLU A 847 -0.08 64.16 3.03
N TYR A 848 -1.13 64.32 3.82
CA TYR A 848 -2.33 63.48 3.89
C TYR A 848 -3.21 63.76 2.67
N ARG A 849 -3.79 62.73 2.02
CA ARG A 849 -4.97 62.90 1.16
C ARG A 849 -6.08 61.92 1.50
N ASN A 850 -7.20 62.53 1.89
CA ASN A 850 -8.51 61.92 2.09
C ASN A 850 -9.09 61.37 0.79
N THR A 851 -9.87 60.32 0.98
CA THR A 851 -10.82 59.71 0.06
C THR A 851 -12.02 60.62 -0.20
N THR A 852 -12.45 60.72 -1.46
CA THR A 852 -13.81 61.12 -1.83
C THR A 852 -14.32 60.23 -2.96
N SER A 853 -15.48 59.65 -2.72
CA SER A 853 -16.27 58.84 -3.65
C SER A 853 -16.98 59.72 -4.68
N THR A 854 -16.97 59.32 -5.95
CA THR A 854 -18.03 59.67 -6.91
C THR A 854 -18.35 58.46 -7.80
N ASN A 855 -19.63 58.12 -7.82
CA ASN A 855 -20.27 57.17 -8.74
C ASN A 855 -20.31 57.75 -10.16
N ARG A 856 -20.05 56.92 -11.18
CA ARG A 856 -20.73 56.97 -12.49
C ARG A 856 -20.71 55.60 -13.19
N LYS A 857 -21.84 55.31 -13.83
CA LYS A 857 -22.24 54.04 -14.48
C LYS A 857 -21.63 53.86 -15.89
N SER A 858 -21.59 52.58 -16.27
CA SER A 858 -21.67 51.93 -17.60
C SER A 858 -20.50 52.09 -18.60
N SER A 859 -19.87 50.97 -18.97
CA SER A 859 -20.16 50.26 -20.23
C SER A 859 -19.25 49.02 -20.38
N ASP A 860 -19.81 47.95 -20.91
CA ASP A 860 -19.15 46.69 -21.24
C ASP A 860 -17.94 46.88 -22.18
N THR A 861 -16.81 46.29 -21.78
CA THR A 861 -15.80 45.64 -22.63
C THR A 861 -14.72 45.06 -21.71
N GLN A 862 -14.74 43.74 -21.55
CA GLN A 862 -13.68 43.01 -20.84
C GLN A 862 -12.41 43.02 -21.72
N SER A 863 -11.48 43.92 -21.39
CA SER A 863 -10.06 43.67 -21.62
C SER A 863 -9.42 43.37 -20.26
N GLU A 864 -9.04 42.11 -20.05
CA GLU A 864 -8.23 41.72 -18.90
C GLU A 864 -6.82 42.30 -19.07
N THR A 865 -6.64 43.54 -18.61
CA THR A 865 -5.31 44.04 -18.27
C THR A 865 -4.89 43.34 -16.98
N ILE A 866 -3.99 42.36 -17.12
CA ILE A 866 -3.34 41.68 -16.00
C ILE A 866 -2.61 42.74 -15.16
N LYS A 867 -3.24 43.18 -14.07
CA LYS A 867 -2.52 43.86 -13.00
C LYS A 867 -1.64 42.83 -12.34
N THR A 868 -0.32 42.99 -12.46
CA THR A 868 0.69 42.22 -11.75
C THR A 868 0.43 42.32 -10.25
N LYS A 869 -0.17 41.27 -9.68
CA LYS A 869 -0.26 41.12 -8.22
C LYS A 869 1.15 40.87 -7.67
N SER A 870 1.47 41.47 -6.53
CA SER A 870 2.73 41.19 -5.84
C SER A 870 2.71 39.75 -5.27
N ILE A 871 3.89 39.15 -5.08
CA ILE A 871 4.04 37.80 -4.50
C ILE A 871 3.29 37.71 -3.16
N GLY A 872 3.34 38.77 -2.33
CA GLY A 872 2.65 38.82 -1.04
C GLY A 872 1.12 38.95 -1.09
N ASP A 873 0.54 39.28 -2.25
CA ASP A 873 -0.92 39.28 -2.45
C ASP A 873 -1.40 37.92 -2.98
N LEU A 874 -0.59 37.25 -3.81
CA LEU A 874 -0.84 35.88 -4.26
C LEU A 874 -0.69 34.87 -3.11
N GLU A 875 0.30 35.05 -2.23
CA GLU A 875 0.45 34.26 -1.00
C GLU A 875 -0.75 34.38 -0.06
N ARG A 876 -1.36 35.58 0.01
CA ARG A 876 -2.53 35.84 0.86
C ARG A 876 -3.79 35.21 0.29
N ASP A 877 -3.97 35.28 -1.03
CA ASP A 877 -5.09 34.69 -1.76
C ASP A 877 -5.01 33.15 -1.80
N ALA A 878 -3.81 32.58 -1.94
CA ALA A 878 -3.56 31.14 -1.86
C ALA A 878 -3.79 30.60 -0.44
N ASN A 879 -3.25 31.27 0.58
CA ASN A 879 -3.50 30.91 1.98
C ASN A 879 -4.98 31.02 2.37
N LYS A 880 -5.73 31.97 1.79
CA LYS A 880 -7.17 32.11 2.00
C LYS A 880 -7.96 30.99 1.33
N SER A 881 -7.67 30.69 0.06
CA SER A 881 -8.34 29.61 -0.69
C SER A 881 -8.08 28.23 -0.11
N ILE A 882 -6.87 27.99 0.44
CA ILE A 882 -6.51 26.75 1.14
C ILE A 882 -7.20 26.67 2.51
N ARG A 883 -7.36 27.79 3.23
CA ARG A 883 -8.12 27.83 4.49
C ARG A 883 -9.60 27.52 4.26
N ASP A 884 -10.14 27.98 3.14
CA ASP A 884 -11.53 27.70 2.72
C ASP A 884 -11.69 26.24 2.24
N LEU A 885 -10.69 25.65 1.58
CA LEU A 885 -10.64 24.22 1.23
C LEU A 885 -10.47 23.29 2.45
N MET A 886 -9.63 23.65 3.43
CA MET A 886 -9.49 22.90 4.68
C MET A 886 -10.74 23.01 5.57
N ARG A 887 -11.49 24.12 5.49
CA ARG A 887 -12.84 24.22 6.09
C ARG A 887 -13.87 23.38 5.33
N GLY A 888 -13.78 23.30 4.01
CA GLY A 888 -14.63 22.43 3.19
C GLY A 888 -14.39 20.94 3.43
N ALA A 889 -13.13 20.51 3.55
CA ALA A 889 -12.76 19.11 3.83
C ALA A 889 -13.17 18.64 5.24
N ASN A 890 -13.21 19.53 6.22
CA ASN A 890 -13.77 19.24 7.55
C ASN A 890 -15.32 19.23 7.58
N SER A 891 -15.99 19.74 6.54
CA SER A 891 -17.47 19.72 6.44
C SER A 891 -18.03 18.48 5.76
N THR A 892 -17.18 17.64 5.15
CA THR A 892 -17.54 16.34 4.57
C THR A 892 -17.22 15.16 5.49
N ILE A 893 -16.79 15.43 6.72
CA ILE A 893 -16.58 14.44 7.79
C ILE A 893 -17.38 14.87 9.04
N PHE A 894 -18.64 15.26 8.83
CA PHE A 894 -19.74 15.09 9.79
C PHE A 894 -21.01 14.68 9.04
#